data_AF-A0A7C3IZZ8-F1
#
_entry.id   AF-A0A7C3IZZ8-F1
#
_cell.length_a   1.000
_cell.length_b   1.000
_cell.length_c   1.000
_cell.angle_alpha   90.00
_cell.angle_beta   90.00
_cell.angle_gamma   90.00
#
_symmetry.space_group_name_H-M   'P 1'
#
loop_
_entity.id
_entity.type
_entity.pdbx_description
1 polymer ?
#
loop_
_entity_poly.entity_id
_entity_poly.type
_entity_poly.pdbx_seq_one_letter_code
_entity_poly.pdbx_strand_id
1 'polypeptide(L)'
;MTRQLAHASCWALLASLALAAQDPGLALEERKAPQQGEIYVKKAAWPETMAATRANYLAWLAEANKGDGATGFKPWDSGPVAGDGPGVQVSVRVAGLRVMRLVATLEGGGGNCHIWGDARLIAKDGTETRLSTLKPLAVTVGWGQLLRDKNWENHPLQIGERKFQHGIWVHSNSDVAYLLDGQYERFEAWVGMDAHRATGVARFQVLSGTKDILPALWQQLATDFPTQAAWLSKDLARGQHLAWFHDRKGPQLEHGTFNRVVAGLGASGEPLRKEIAELLKAVPAGDARWLDLYARACAQRDALAAVAEIKLPAVRQAMEKDLAALANAKTPADDPRWGELAAKGKRYADALAPLGDINVATLRPAVEALAEAFPKRFANKERLLKELAAHEQLWREFSEQIVKGDQAALQRIPEVRDKVAGLWQAIRLGYASAEELATAALPPEMIEEWEAQFATLKADLANKAHFARVAPETYRPEALITEGDRDPADIVLRRTAALIAHLKSNLPQVANLREVEQQLAELQAANEKIDPKNPDARYALYAQACRLRRQAAFANPLLSFDKLLFIKHHRSLYSHMCDQYYGITAHPGGGLYILKDPFGPKPTVQDVLANSVVERGRLKGQKLLGGPPNQPRASYDGGGGRSGPEAQGGSFLSPDLSFDAKQIAFAYVECKGRPTHEHHTDASRGHWDPGWAWHVFKVNTDGTGLEQLTDGTFNDFDPCWLPNGRLAFISERRGGYLRCGRVCPTYTLYDMAADGSDMRCLSPHETNEWHPSVTRDGRIIYTRWDYVDRHGCTAHLPWITTLDGRDSRAVHGNFAPRNARPDMEVDIRAIPNSHKFIATAAPHHGQAYGSLVLIDPRTPDDDAMGPVRRLTPEVGFPESQGGAQVYGTAWPLSDDYYLCVYDCLMRPGAGGQGGAYLPGNYGLYLVDAFGNKELLYRDPDIACLSPIPLVPRPRPLETVEIASPHRRTTTAPHLAEAGSQKPEATLTVLNVYDSRRPWPEGTRITALRVLQVLPMSVPSGGPPHETGVRLPEAGDSVVPCRYVLGTVPVEADGSAHFTAPANVELFFQALDERGLAVQSMRSATYLLPGEKLSCKGCHETQGRAPEVTQAVPLALRREPSRLKPDVDGSNPFSYPRLVQPVLDRNCVPCHTKNPGKAPNLGKEPLQRNWYASYNTLARYGYTTYKDGYRTTPGQFGARGSKLFEMLEKGHHDLKLSAEDFRRLTLWLDCVSMFYGVFEKEGGQVQLTGGIARPTLE
;
A
#
# COMPACT_ATOMS: atom_id res chain seq x y z
N MET A 1 -22.72 32.23 -37.27
CA MET A 1 -23.16 33.64 -37.35
C MET A 1 -23.09 34.24 -35.95
N THR A 2 -21.98 34.89 -35.60
CA THR A 2 -21.78 36.38 -35.59
C THR A 2 -22.65 37.08 -34.54
N ARG A 3 -22.11 37.46 -33.37
CA ARG A 3 -21.47 38.76 -33.02
C ARG A 3 -22.33 40.00 -33.28
N GLN A 4 -22.69 40.74 -32.20
CA GLN A 4 -22.74 42.21 -32.03
C GLN A 4 -23.23 42.49 -30.58
N LEU A 5 -22.48 43.12 -29.65
CA LEU A 5 -22.08 44.55 -29.51
C LEU A 5 -23.32 45.49 -29.52
N ALA A 6 -23.57 46.48 -28.65
CA ALA A 6 -22.74 47.24 -27.73
C ALA A 6 -23.58 48.24 -26.86
N HIS A 7 -22.96 48.80 -25.80
CA HIS A 7 -23.06 50.18 -25.23
C HIS A 7 -24.38 50.72 -24.61
N ALA A 8 -24.37 51.07 -23.30
CA ALA A 8 -24.10 52.41 -22.67
C ALA A 8 -25.38 53.29 -22.62
N SER A 9 -25.71 54.10 -21.62
CA SER A 9 -24.99 54.74 -20.50
C SER A 9 -26.00 55.40 -19.55
N CYS A 10 -25.52 55.73 -18.34
CA CYS A 10 -26.10 56.58 -17.29
C CYS A 10 -26.96 57.78 -17.76
N TRP A 11 -28.00 58.11 -16.99
CA TRP A 11 -28.21 59.38 -16.24
C TRP A 11 -29.70 59.63 -15.98
N ALA A 12 -30.12 59.41 -14.72
CA ALA A 12 -31.21 60.13 -14.06
C ALA A 12 -31.00 60.03 -12.55
N LEU A 13 -30.02 60.79 -12.07
CA LEU A 13 -29.90 61.20 -10.68
C LEU A 13 -30.77 62.46 -10.49
N LEU A 14 -31.34 62.65 -9.29
CA LEU A 14 -32.00 63.86 -8.76
C LEU A 14 -33.53 63.93 -8.89
N ALA A 15 -34.23 63.37 -7.90
CA ALA A 15 -35.24 64.10 -7.11
C ALA A 15 -35.81 63.17 -6.02
N SER A 16 -35.17 63.16 -4.85
CA SER A 16 -35.79 62.96 -3.53
C SER A 16 -34.71 63.07 -2.44
N LEU A 17 -34.32 64.30 -2.13
CA LEU A 17 -33.63 64.67 -0.89
C LEU A 17 -34.38 65.88 -0.29
N ALA A 18 -34.44 65.90 1.05
CA ALA A 18 -35.08 66.84 1.99
C ALA A 18 -36.57 66.54 2.30
N LEU A 19 -37.04 66.37 3.54
CA LEU A 19 -36.59 66.75 4.90
C LEU A 19 -36.86 65.55 5.86
N ALA A 20 -36.19 65.32 7.00
CA ALA A 20 -35.50 66.22 7.91
C ALA A 20 -34.31 65.52 8.61
N ALA A 21 -33.23 66.27 8.77
CA ALA A 21 -32.19 66.00 9.75
C ALA A 21 -32.59 66.66 11.09
N GLN A 22 -32.43 65.95 12.22
CA GLN A 22 -32.05 66.50 13.52
C GLN A 22 -31.93 65.36 14.56
N ASP A 23 -30.72 64.78 14.67
CA ASP A 23 -30.07 64.60 15.98
C ASP A 23 -28.55 64.43 15.76
N PRO A 24 -27.71 65.40 16.16
CA PRO A 24 -26.26 65.32 16.05
C PRO A 24 -25.69 64.75 17.35
N GLY A 25 -25.49 63.44 17.42
CA GLY A 25 -24.81 62.85 18.56
C GLY A 25 -24.81 61.34 18.58
N LEU A 26 -23.89 60.71 17.84
CA LEU A 26 -23.23 59.46 18.24
C LEU A 26 -22.03 59.28 17.30
N ALA A 27 -20.85 59.29 17.89
CA ALA A 27 -19.58 59.16 17.21
C ALA A 27 -19.56 57.91 16.29
N LEU A 28 -19.00 58.06 15.10
CA LEU A 28 -18.45 56.93 14.35
C LEU A 28 -17.31 56.34 15.19
N GLU A 29 -17.62 55.38 16.05
CA GLU A 29 -16.59 54.52 16.62
C GLU A 29 -15.97 53.71 15.47
N GLU A 30 -14.66 53.93 15.26
CA GLU A 30 -13.83 53.02 14.48
C GLU A 30 -13.99 51.60 15.03
N ARG A 31 -14.69 50.73 14.32
CA ARG A 31 -14.80 49.31 14.70
C ARG A 31 -13.43 48.65 14.54
N LYS A 32 -12.75 48.44 15.67
CA LYS A 32 -11.53 47.61 15.78
C LYS A 32 -11.81 46.16 15.34
N ALA A 33 -10.83 45.53 14.70
CA ALA A 33 -10.89 44.10 14.36
C ALA A 33 -10.89 43.24 15.64
N PRO A 34 -11.69 42.16 15.72
CA PRO A 34 -11.80 41.36 16.93
C PRO A 34 -10.52 40.59 17.27
N GLN A 35 -10.14 40.52 18.55
CA GLN A 35 -9.02 39.69 19.04
C GLN A 35 -9.40 38.19 19.03
N GLN A 36 -8.45 37.25 19.09
CA GLN A 36 -8.71 35.79 19.03
C GLN A 36 -9.74 35.29 20.07
N GLY A 37 -9.91 36.00 21.19
CA GLY A 37 -10.95 35.71 22.19
C GLY A 37 -12.39 36.06 21.77
N GLU A 38 -12.57 36.75 20.64
CA GLU A 38 -13.85 37.24 20.14
C GLU A 38 -14.33 36.49 18.88
N ILE A 39 -13.49 35.64 18.28
CA ILE A 39 -13.83 34.86 17.07
C ILE A 39 -14.57 33.56 17.40
N TYR A 40 -14.08 32.81 18.39
CA TYR A 40 -14.81 31.65 18.92
C TYR A 40 -15.92 32.12 19.85
N VAL A 41 -17.17 31.80 19.53
CA VAL A 41 -18.34 32.20 20.32
C VAL A 41 -19.07 30.96 20.82
N LYS A 42 -18.75 30.52 22.04
CA LYS A 42 -19.48 29.43 22.69
C LYS A 42 -20.93 29.84 22.93
N LYS A 43 -21.85 29.06 22.38
CA LYS A 43 -23.30 29.13 22.63
C LYS A 43 -23.75 27.90 23.42
N ALA A 44 -25.03 27.85 23.78
CA ALA A 44 -25.59 26.72 24.51
C ALA A 44 -25.54 25.44 23.65
N ALA A 45 -25.84 25.56 22.35
CA ALA A 45 -25.84 24.44 21.42
C ALA A 45 -24.62 24.47 20.46
N TRP A 46 -24.20 23.27 20.03
CA TRP A 46 -23.11 23.10 19.07
C TRP A 46 -23.37 23.77 17.71
N PRO A 47 -24.57 23.62 17.08
CA PRO A 47 -24.88 24.29 15.81
C PRO A 47 -24.76 25.82 15.87
N GLU A 48 -25.21 26.42 16.98
CA GLU A 48 -25.14 27.86 17.21
C GLU A 48 -23.71 28.32 17.43
N THR A 49 -22.90 27.53 18.15
CA THR A 49 -21.47 27.79 18.36
C THR A 49 -20.70 27.78 17.04
N MET A 50 -20.93 26.75 16.21
CA MET A 50 -20.33 26.63 14.88
C MET A 50 -20.71 27.80 13.96
N ALA A 51 -21.99 28.18 13.92
CA ALA A 51 -22.47 29.26 13.06
C ALA A 51 -21.97 30.64 13.51
N ALA A 52 -22.01 30.93 14.81
CA ALA A 52 -21.48 32.18 15.36
C ALA A 52 -19.97 32.30 15.15
N THR A 53 -19.23 31.21 15.39
CA THR A 53 -17.77 31.17 15.16
C THR A 53 -17.43 31.34 13.68
N ARG A 54 -18.20 30.73 12.77
CA ARG A 54 -18.04 30.94 11.32
C ARG A 54 -18.28 32.39 10.91
N ALA A 55 -19.36 33.01 11.39
CA ALA A 55 -19.66 34.40 11.08
C ALA A 55 -18.52 35.34 11.51
N ASN A 56 -18.00 35.15 12.72
CA ASN A 56 -16.89 35.97 13.23
C ASN A 56 -15.57 35.65 12.52
N TYR A 57 -15.32 34.40 12.14
CA TYR A 57 -14.15 34.02 11.36
C TYR A 57 -14.16 34.67 9.98
N LEU A 58 -15.31 34.68 9.29
CA LEU A 58 -15.43 35.31 7.97
C LEU A 58 -15.29 36.84 8.04
N ALA A 59 -15.84 37.47 9.08
CA ALA A 59 -15.65 38.90 9.33
C ALA A 59 -14.17 39.23 9.62
N TRP A 60 -13.51 38.41 10.44
CA TRP A 60 -12.08 38.52 10.71
C TRP A 60 -11.24 38.30 9.44
N LEU A 61 -11.54 37.28 8.65
CA LEU A 61 -10.79 36.94 7.43
C LEU A 61 -10.90 38.03 6.37
N ALA A 62 -12.10 38.60 6.19
CA ALA A 62 -12.32 39.73 5.29
C ALA A 62 -11.49 40.95 5.69
N GLU A 63 -11.34 41.17 6.99
CA GLU A 63 -10.53 42.25 7.54
C GLU A 63 -9.03 41.94 7.41
N ALA A 64 -8.61 40.75 7.81
CA ALA A 64 -7.23 40.30 7.79
C ALA A 64 -6.64 40.22 6.36
N ASN A 65 -7.50 40.02 5.34
CA ASN A 65 -7.10 40.00 3.92
C ASN A 65 -6.99 41.40 3.28
N LYS A 66 -7.21 42.51 3.99
CA LYS A 66 -7.09 43.88 3.42
C LYS A 66 -5.67 44.32 3.04
N GLY A 67 -4.69 43.43 3.06
CA GLY A 67 -3.29 43.71 2.73
C GLY A 67 -2.57 44.44 3.87
N ASP A 68 -1.34 44.03 4.17
CA ASP A 68 -0.50 44.75 5.12
C ASP A 68 -0.07 46.09 4.48
N GLY A 69 -0.39 47.22 5.10
CA GLY A 69 0.10 48.54 4.69
C GLY A 69 1.61 48.75 4.91
N ALA A 70 2.34 47.69 5.30
CA ALA A 70 3.75 47.69 5.61
C ALA A 70 4.61 47.83 4.35
N THR A 71 4.91 49.06 3.94
CA THR A 71 5.97 49.31 2.95
C THR A 71 7.33 49.03 3.58
N GLY A 72 7.95 47.89 3.23
CA GLY A 72 9.34 47.59 3.58
C GLY A 72 9.60 46.61 4.73
N PHE A 73 8.61 45.83 5.20
CA PHE A 73 8.87 44.69 6.08
C PHE A 73 9.75 43.66 5.37
N LYS A 74 10.83 43.22 6.02
CA LYS A 74 11.69 42.13 5.55
C LYS A 74 11.57 40.97 6.53
N PRO A 75 11.12 39.77 6.07
CA PRO A 75 11.13 38.58 6.90
C PRO A 75 12.52 38.32 7.47
N TRP A 76 12.58 37.82 8.70
CA TRP A 76 13.81 37.45 9.36
C TRP A 76 13.87 35.93 9.55
N ASP A 77 15.07 35.38 9.40
CA ASP A 77 15.35 33.95 9.53
C ASP A 77 16.69 33.81 10.27
N SER A 78 16.71 33.03 11.35
CA SER A 78 17.92 32.78 12.14
C SER A 78 18.95 31.92 11.42
N GLY A 79 18.55 31.19 10.37
CA GLY A 79 19.24 29.99 9.93
C GLY A 79 19.18 28.87 10.98
N PRO A 80 19.94 27.77 10.80
CA PRO A 80 20.03 26.71 11.78
C PRO A 80 20.73 27.19 13.06
N VAL A 81 20.08 27.00 14.21
CA VAL A 81 20.54 27.36 15.56
C VAL A 81 20.77 26.06 16.33
N ALA A 82 22.00 25.82 16.78
CA ALA A 82 22.35 24.67 17.61
C ALA A 82 21.63 24.75 18.96
N GLY A 83 21.14 23.62 19.45
CA GLY A 83 20.32 23.54 20.66
C GLY A 83 21.05 23.96 21.93
N ASP A 84 22.33 23.61 22.04
CA ASP A 84 23.23 23.95 23.13
C ASP A 84 23.94 25.30 22.95
N GLY A 85 23.62 26.02 21.87
CA GLY A 85 24.20 27.33 21.56
C GLY A 85 23.71 28.46 22.48
N PRO A 86 24.37 29.64 22.43
CA PRO A 86 24.04 30.79 23.29
C PRO A 86 22.73 31.52 22.92
N GLY A 87 21.98 31.01 21.94
CA GLY A 87 20.84 31.69 21.32
C GLY A 87 21.24 32.78 20.33
N VAL A 88 20.28 33.20 19.50
CA VAL A 88 20.45 34.24 18.49
C VAL A 88 19.55 35.42 18.83
N GLN A 89 20.07 36.64 18.74
CA GLN A 89 19.26 37.84 18.92
C GLN A 89 18.57 38.22 17.61
N VAL A 90 17.29 38.59 17.69
CA VAL A 90 16.49 39.10 16.58
C VAL A 90 16.04 40.53 16.88
N SER A 91 16.16 41.40 15.89
CA SER A 91 15.62 42.77 15.89
C SER A 91 15.10 43.08 14.48
N VAL A 92 13.78 43.25 14.35
CA VAL A 92 13.09 43.36 13.05
C VAL A 92 12.17 44.56 13.06
N ARG A 93 12.22 45.37 11.99
CA ARG A 93 11.27 46.46 11.78
C ARG A 93 9.88 45.88 11.47
N VAL A 94 8.87 46.23 12.25
CA VAL A 94 7.46 45.80 12.08
C VAL A 94 6.51 46.97 11.84
N ALA A 95 7.05 48.13 11.47
CA ALA A 95 6.29 49.33 11.13
C ALA A 95 5.20 49.07 10.08
N GLY A 96 3.97 49.48 10.37
CA GLY A 96 2.82 49.28 9.48
C GLY A 96 2.39 47.81 9.31
N LEU A 97 3.04 46.87 9.99
CA LEU A 97 2.67 45.46 9.95
C LEU A 97 1.39 45.25 10.76
N ARG A 98 0.44 44.51 10.17
CA ARG A 98 -0.81 44.21 10.84
C ARG A 98 -0.72 42.94 11.67
N VAL A 99 -0.14 41.87 11.11
CA VAL A 99 0.05 40.58 11.79
C VAL A 99 1.52 40.16 11.70
N MET A 100 2.11 39.86 12.85
CA MET A 100 3.47 39.31 12.97
C MET A 100 3.39 37.83 13.34
N ARG A 101 4.15 36.98 12.66
CA ARG A 101 4.25 35.53 12.92
C ARG A 101 5.64 35.16 13.41
N LEU A 102 5.70 34.36 14.47
CA LEU A 102 6.91 33.79 15.05
C LEU A 102 6.89 32.29 14.82
N VAL A 103 7.77 31.81 13.93
CA VAL A 103 7.84 30.40 13.51
C VAL A 103 9.10 29.78 14.08
N ALA A 104 8.99 28.57 14.65
CA ALA A 104 10.14 27.81 15.11
C ALA A 104 10.02 26.35 14.68
N THR A 105 11.02 25.84 13.99
CA THR A 105 11.01 24.51 13.35
C THR A 105 12.21 23.69 13.78
N LEU A 106 12.01 22.40 14.05
CA LEU A 106 13.08 21.47 14.35
C LEU A 106 13.65 20.93 13.04
N GLU A 107 14.94 21.18 12.78
CA GLU A 107 15.61 20.70 11.57
C GLU A 107 16.35 19.37 11.80
N GLY A 108 16.63 19.01 13.06
CA GLY A 108 17.16 17.70 13.45
C GLY A 108 17.38 17.56 14.97
N GLY A 109 17.47 16.32 15.47
CA GLY A 109 17.64 16.00 16.90
C GLY A 109 16.34 15.99 17.72
N GLY A 110 16.43 15.98 19.05
CA GLY A 110 15.28 15.80 19.97
C GLY A 110 14.84 17.06 20.73
N GLY A 111 15.51 18.20 20.51
CA GLY A 111 15.34 19.45 21.22
C GLY A 111 14.18 20.27 20.67
N ASN A 112 12.99 19.71 20.82
CA ASN A 112 11.75 20.28 20.34
C ASN A 112 11.15 21.37 21.26
N CYS A 113 11.92 21.87 22.22
CA CYS A 113 11.49 22.86 23.21
C CYS A 113 12.18 24.20 22.92
N HIS A 114 11.44 25.16 22.36
CA HIS A 114 12.00 26.39 21.81
C HIS A 114 11.54 27.62 22.62
N ILE A 115 12.42 28.61 22.75
CA ILE A 115 12.21 29.82 23.55
C ILE A 115 12.35 31.06 22.67
N TRP A 116 11.42 32.01 22.85
CA TRP A 116 11.57 33.41 22.46
C TRP A 116 11.72 34.25 23.74
N GLY A 117 12.96 34.42 24.19
CA GLY A 117 13.35 35.08 25.44
C GLY A 117 13.38 36.59 25.29
N ASP A 118 12.89 37.30 26.31
CA ASP A 118 12.75 38.77 26.35
C ASP A 118 12.07 39.35 25.10
N ALA A 119 11.12 38.62 24.54
CA ALA A 119 10.43 39.00 23.32
C ALA A 119 9.55 40.23 23.58
N ARG A 120 9.84 41.35 22.90
CA ARG A 120 9.15 42.64 23.07
C ARG A 120 8.89 43.36 21.75
N LEU A 121 7.84 44.16 21.74
CA LEU A 121 7.47 45.09 20.68
C LEU A 121 7.71 46.52 21.15
N ILE A 122 8.20 47.38 20.27
CA ILE A 122 8.58 48.77 20.58
C ILE A 122 7.74 49.69 19.70
N ALA A 123 6.93 50.53 20.33
CA ALA A 123 6.10 51.54 19.67
C ALA A 123 6.94 52.76 19.21
N LYS A 124 6.34 53.63 18.39
CA LYS A 124 7.02 54.81 17.82
C LYS A 124 7.51 55.81 18.88
N ASP A 125 6.85 55.86 20.02
CA ASP A 125 7.21 56.70 21.18
C ASP A 125 8.28 56.04 22.08
N GLY A 126 8.74 54.83 21.74
CA GLY A 126 9.71 54.06 22.52
C GLY A 126 9.08 53.16 23.60
N THR A 127 7.75 53.15 23.75
CA THR A 127 7.06 52.29 24.71
C THR A 127 7.27 50.81 24.36
N GLU A 128 7.71 50.01 25.33
CA GLU A 128 7.94 48.57 25.15
C GLU A 128 6.75 47.74 25.66
N THR A 129 6.31 46.77 24.85
CA THR A 129 5.27 45.79 25.19
C THR A 129 5.84 44.38 25.09
N ARG A 130 5.83 43.62 26.18
CA ARG A 130 6.32 42.23 26.20
C ARG A 130 5.32 41.28 25.55
N LEU A 131 5.80 40.32 24.76
CA LEU A 131 4.93 39.33 24.11
C LEU A 131 4.25 38.38 25.10
N SER A 132 4.85 38.14 26.26
CA SER A 132 4.25 37.28 27.29
C SER A 132 3.03 37.92 27.97
N THR A 133 2.87 39.24 27.92
CA THR A 133 1.67 39.93 28.40
C THR A 133 0.57 40.01 27.32
N LEU A 134 0.94 39.87 26.05
CA LEU A 134 0.00 39.88 24.94
C LEU A 134 -0.67 38.53 24.74
N LYS A 135 -1.94 38.55 24.31
CA LYS A 135 -2.62 37.35 23.82
C LYS A 135 -2.29 37.17 22.34
N PRO A 136 -1.68 36.04 21.92
CA PRO A 136 -1.46 35.77 20.50
C PRO A 136 -2.81 35.70 19.78
N LEU A 137 -2.80 36.02 18.50
CA LEU A 137 -3.91 35.88 17.56
C LEU A 137 -4.11 34.42 17.11
N ALA A 138 -3.04 33.62 17.11
CA ALA A 138 -3.09 32.19 16.84
C ALA A 138 -1.84 31.51 17.39
N VAL A 139 -1.98 30.26 17.82
CA VAL A 139 -0.87 29.42 18.29
C VAL A 139 -0.98 28.06 17.63
N THR A 140 0.11 27.59 17.05
CA THR A 140 0.30 26.17 16.73
C THR A 140 1.63 25.75 17.32
N VAL A 141 1.65 24.58 17.96
CA VAL A 141 2.82 23.94 18.54
C VAL A 141 2.75 22.45 18.23
N GLY A 142 3.90 21.78 18.16
CA GLY A 142 3.94 20.34 17.83
C GLY A 142 3.36 19.45 18.93
N TRP A 143 3.42 19.91 20.18
CA TRP A 143 2.87 19.22 21.34
C TRP A 143 2.60 20.21 22.48
N GLY A 144 1.59 19.96 23.32
CA GLY A 144 1.26 20.81 24.46
C GLY A 144 0.68 22.17 24.07
N GLN A 145 1.07 23.22 24.82
CA GLN A 145 0.58 24.59 24.64
C GLN A 145 1.73 25.60 24.74
N LEU A 146 1.51 26.82 24.25
CA LEU A 146 2.44 27.93 24.49
C LEU A 146 2.44 28.28 25.99
N LEU A 147 3.63 28.36 26.58
CA LEU A 147 3.83 28.78 27.97
C LEU A 147 4.46 30.18 28.00
N ARG A 148 4.18 30.93 29.07
CA ARG A 148 4.61 32.32 29.25
C ARG A 148 5.52 32.42 30.45
N ASP A 149 6.69 33.00 30.27
CA ASP A 149 7.69 33.29 31.32
C ASP A 149 8.23 32.04 32.05
N LYS A 150 7.88 30.83 31.58
CA LYS A 150 8.32 29.55 32.12
C LYS A 150 8.30 28.43 31.09
N ASN A 151 9.04 27.36 31.37
CA ASN A 151 9.03 26.14 30.59
C ASN A 151 8.03 25.09 31.12
N TRP A 152 7.99 23.91 30.50
CA TRP A 152 7.03 22.83 30.81
C TRP A 152 7.19 22.23 32.20
N GLU A 153 8.37 22.36 32.82
CA GLU A 153 8.64 21.94 34.20
C GLU A 153 8.45 23.09 35.21
N ASN A 154 7.89 24.22 34.77
CA ASN A 154 7.67 25.41 35.59
C ASN A 154 8.99 26.09 36.03
N HIS A 155 10.10 25.88 35.31
CA HIS A 155 11.37 26.58 35.49
C HIS A 155 11.44 27.89 34.69
N PRO A 156 12.31 28.86 35.07
CA PRO A 156 12.59 30.04 34.27
C PRO A 156 13.09 29.70 32.87
N LEU A 157 12.76 30.53 31.88
CA LEU A 157 13.22 30.38 30.50
C LEU A 157 14.73 30.51 30.43
N GLN A 158 15.40 29.56 29.78
CA GLN A 158 16.87 29.57 29.66
C GLN A 158 17.32 29.09 28.29
N ILE A 159 18.14 29.88 27.59
CA ILE A 159 18.82 29.51 26.34
C ILE A 159 20.33 29.55 26.61
N GLY A 160 21.02 28.41 26.44
CA GLY A 160 22.41 28.27 26.87
C GLY A 160 22.57 28.68 28.34
N GLU A 161 23.47 29.61 28.63
CA GLU A 161 23.67 30.17 29.98
C GLU A 161 22.73 31.36 30.31
N ARG A 162 21.99 31.88 29.32
CA ARG A 162 21.17 33.09 29.48
C ARG A 162 19.80 32.74 30.04
N LYS A 163 19.46 33.31 31.19
CA LYS A 163 18.13 33.20 31.82
C LYS A 163 17.27 34.42 31.50
N PHE A 164 16.00 34.17 31.20
CA PHE A 164 15.02 35.20 30.88
C PHE A 164 13.89 35.17 31.90
N GLN A 165 13.57 36.33 32.47
CA GLN A 165 12.39 36.48 33.32
C GLN A 165 11.09 36.54 32.50
N HIS A 166 11.19 36.95 31.23
CA HIS A 166 10.04 37.11 30.35
C HIS A 166 10.27 36.49 28.98
N GLY A 167 9.22 35.96 28.38
CA GLY A 167 9.28 35.36 27.05
C GLY A 167 8.17 34.35 26.81
N ILE A 168 8.20 33.71 25.65
CA ILE A 168 7.30 32.60 25.33
C ILE A 168 8.10 31.32 25.09
N TRP A 169 7.53 30.20 25.55
CA TRP A 169 8.04 28.87 25.32
C TRP A 169 7.05 28.09 24.47
N VAL A 170 7.55 27.37 23.47
CA VAL A 170 6.76 26.62 22.51
C VAL A 170 7.40 25.29 22.17
N HIS A 171 6.58 24.27 21.93
CA HIS A 171 7.06 23.01 21.37
C HIS A 171 7.04 23.08 19.83
N SER A 172 8.15 22.72 19.19
CA SER A 172 8.27 22.74 17.73
C SER A 172 7.64 21.52 17.05
N ASN A 173 7.23 21.59 15.78
CA ASN A 173 7.15 22.80 14.96
C ASN A 173 6.05 23.75 15.47
N SER A 174 6.38 25.03 15.57
CA SER A 174 5.48 26.07 16.11
C SER A 174 5.35 27.27 15.19
N ASP A 175 4.21 27.93 15.24
CA ASP A 175 3.92 29.16 14.51
C ASP A 175 2.86 29.97 15.26
N VAL A 176 3.28 31.11 15.80
CA VAL A 176 2.54 31.97 16.72
C VAL A 176 2.30 33.32 16.07
N ALA A 177 1.04 33.72 15.90
CA ALA A 177 0.68 35.01 15.30
C ALA A 177 0.31 36.03 16.38
N TYR A 178 0.70 37.30 16.21
CA TYR A 178 0.31 38.43 17.03
C TYR A 178 -0.26 39.56 16.16
N LEU A 179 -1.36 40.17 16.61
CA LEU A 179 -1.94 41.35 15.98
C LEU A 179 -1.17 42.59 16.46
N LEU A 180 -0.60 43.34 15.51
CA LEU A 180 0.14 44.58 15.74
C LEU A 180 -0.64 45.81 15.30
N ASP A 181 -1.48 45.68 14.26
CA ASP A 181 -2.33 46.74 13.71
C ASP A 181 -1.59 48.08 13.44
N GLY A 182 -0.32 47.98 13.01
CA GLY A 182 0.53 49.13 12.71
C GLY A 182 1.02 49.94 13.94
N GLN A 183 0.75 49.50 15.16
CA GLN A 183 1.06 50.24 16.39
C GLN A 183 2.55 50.22 16.78
N TYR A 184 3.34 49.31 16.21
CA TYR A 184 4.72 49.05 16.61
C TYR A 184 5.69 49.32 15.46
N GLU A 185 6.87 49.85 15.78
CA GLU A 185 7.94 50.10 14.81
C GLU A 185 8.93 48.92 14.76
N ARG A 186 9.15 48.21 15.88
CA ARG A 186 10.19 47.18 16.00
C ARG A 186 9.80 46.02 16.91
N PHE A 187 10.27 44.83 16.58
CA PHE A 187 10.21 43.61 17.40
C PHE A 187 11.63 43.16 17.76
N GLU A 188 11.85 42.77 19.02
CA GLU A 188 13.13 42.27 19.51
C GLU A 188 12.94 41.02 20.38
N ALA A 189 13.84 40.03 20.27
CA ALA A 189 13.88 38.84 21.14
C ALA A 189 15.24 38.15 21.10
N TRP A 190 15.45 37.19 22.01
CA TRP A 190 16.43 36.12 21.90
C TRP A 190 15.73 34.81 21.53
N VAL A 191 16.29 34.04 20.61
CA VAL A 191 15.73 32.76 20.16
C VAL A 191 16.70 31.61 20.32
N GLY A 192 16.20 30.45 20.71
CA GLY A 192 17.01 29.24 20.88
C GLY A 192 16.23 28.12 21.56
N MET A 193 16.86 26.96 21.73
CA MET A 193 16.25 25.86 22.47
C MET A 193 16.33 26.08 23.98
N ASP A 194 15.39 25.51 24.71
CA ASP A 194 15.41 25.46 26.17
C ASP A 194 16.60 24.62 26.64
N ALA A 195 17.43 25.18 27.52
CA ALA A 195 18.61 24.52 28.07
C ALA A 195 18.32 23.14 28.69
N HIS A 196 17.09 22.90 29.17
CA HIS A 196 16.69 21.61 29.74
C HIS A 196 16.42 20.52 28.68
N ARG A 197 16.31 20.90 27.39
CA ARG A 197 16.17 20.00 26.23
C ARG A 197 16.93 20.50 25.01
N ALA A 198 18.13 21.03 25.22
CA ALA A 198 18.98 21.64 24.20
C ALA A 198 19.71 20.61 23.30
N THR A 199 18.98 19.72 22.61
CA THR A 199 19.58 18.69 21.73
C THR A 199 19.19 18.90 20.26
N GLY A 200 20.15 19.00 19.34
CA GLY A 200 19.85 19.12 17.91
C GLY A 200 19.87 20.55 17.36
N VAL A 201 19.10 20.81 16.31
CA VAL A 201 19.16 22.06 15.53
C VAL A 201 17.76 22.58 15.21
N ALA A 202 17.53 23.87 15.45
CA ALA A 202 16.26 24.55 15.23
C ALA A 202 16.43 25.80 14.36
N ARG A 203 15.38 26.16 13.63
CA ARG A 203 15.31 27.40 12.86
C ARG A 203 14.17 28.27 13.37
N PHE A 204 14.40 29.57 13.49
CA PHE A 204 13.43 30.56 13.96
C PHE A 204 13.22 31.63 12.88
N GLN A 205 11.98 32.06 12.68
CA GLN A 205 11.63 33.04 11.67
C GLN A 205 10.60 34.05 12.18
N VAL A 206 10.72 35.30 11.74
CA VAL A 206 9.72 36.36 11.93
C VAL A 206 9.13 36.69 10.56
N LEU A 207 7.86 36.38 10.37
CA LEU A 207 7.15 36.49 9.09
C LEU A 207 5.96 37.46 9.20
N SER A 208 5.43 37.89 8.05
CA SER A 208 4.17 38.63 7.93
C SER A 208 3.05 37.76 7.33
N GLY A 209 1.81 38.22 7.43
CA GLY A 209 0.66 37.62 6.75
C GLY A 209 -0.30 36.84 7.65
N THR A 210 -1.45 36.50 7.08
CA THR A 210 -2.54 35.80 7.77
C THR A 210 -2.29 34.30 7.83
N LYS A 211 -2.21 33.76 9.04
CA LYS A 211 -2.24 32.32 9.28
C LYS A 211 -3.70 31.87 9.30
N ASP A 212 -4.00 30.71 8.72
CA ASP A 212 -5.32 30.11 8.93
C ASP A 212 -5.49 29.70 10.39
N ILE A 213 -6.42 30.37 11.07
CA ILE A 213 -6.72 30.15 12.49
C ILE A 213 -7.76 29.06 12.72
N LEU A 214 -8.33 28.49 11.65
CA LEU A 214 -9.34 27.44 11.72
C LEU A 214 -8.90 26.19 12.50
N PRO A 215 -7.66 25.69 12.39
CA PRO A 215 -7.24 24.52 13.19
C PRO A 215 -7.33 24.77 14.70
N ALA A 216 -6.98 25.97 15.16
CA ALA A 216 -7.06 26.34 16.57
C ALA A 216 -8.51 26.55 17.04
N LEU A 217 -9.34 27.20 16.20
CA LEU A 217 -10.77 27.33 16.46
C LEU A 217 -11.46 25.96 16.54
N TRP A 218 -11.07 25.02 15.65
CA TRP A 218 -11.56 23.66 15.65
C TRP A 218 -11.15 22.89 16.91
N GLN A 219 -9.91 23.03 17.37
CA GLN A 219 -9.45 22.39 18.61
C GLN A 219 -10.25 22.86 19.84
N GLN A 220 -10.52 24.16 19.94
CA GLN A 220 -11.34 24.71 21.02
C GLN A 220 -12.78 24.17 20.95
N LEU A 221 -13.35 24.13 19.74
CA LEU A 221 -14.67 23.58 19.51
C LEU A 221 -14.77 22.08 19.81
N ALA A 222 -13.74 21.30 19.46
CA ALA A 222 -13.66 19.88 19.78
C ALA A 222 -13.49 19.61 21.28
N THR A 223 -12.96 20.58 22.04
CA THR A 223 -12.87 20.48 23.50
C THR A 223 -14.23 20.71 24.16
N ASP A 224 -14.99 21.69 23.68
CA ASP A 224 -16.32 22.01 24.21
C ASP A 224 -17.40 21.03 23.75
N PHE A 225 -17.25 20.44 22.56
CA PHE A 225 -18.22 19.54 21.92
C PHE A 225 -17.54 18.30 21.33
N PRO A 226 -16.92 17.44 22.17
CA PRO A 226 -16.07 16.34 21.71
C PRO A 226 -16.83 15.30 20.88
N THR A 227 -18.07 14.98 21.24
CA THR A 227 -18.90 14.01 20.52
C THR A 227 -19.23 14.49 19.10
N GLN A 228 -19.71 15.72 18.97
CA GLN A 228 -20.11 16.29 17.70
C GLN A 228 -18.91 16.53 16.77
N ALA A 229 -17.76 16.95 17.33
CA ALA A 229 -16.52 17.09 16.57
C ALA A 229 -15.98 15.75 16.07
N ALA A 230 -16.11 14.68 16.87
CA ALA A 230 -15.74 13.32 16.46
C ALA A 230 -16.62 12.83 15.30
N TRP A 231 -17.94 13.07 15.33
CA TRP A 231 -18.82 12.76 14.22
C TRP A 231 -18.37 13.43 12.93
N LEU A 232 -18.16 14.76 12.96
CA LEU A 232 -17.74 15.51 11.77
C LEU A 232 -16.39 15.02 11.21
N SER A 233 -15.47 14.64 12.09
CA SER A 233 -14.14 14.12 11.71
C SER A 233 -14.21 12.71 11.11
N LYS A 234 -15.20 11.90 11.52
CA LYS A 234 -15.45 10.55 10.99
C LYS A 234 -16.10 10.59 9.61
N ASP A 235 -17.04 11.50 9.40
CA ASP A 235 -17.90 11.52 8.20
C ASP A 235 -17.35 12.39 7.05
N LEU A 236 -16.18 13.01 7.25
CA LEU A 236 -15.47 13.86 6.29
C LEU A 236 -14.02 13.40 6.10
N ALA A 237 -13.47 13.58 4.89
CA ALA A 237 -12.06 13.27 4.64
C ALA A 237 -11.13 14.20 5.45
N ARG A 238 -9.89 13.77 5.70
CA ARG A 238 -8.92 14.52 6.52
C ARG A 238 -8.82 15.98 6.05
N GLY A 239 -9.08 16.93 6.95
CA GLY A 239 -9.05 18.38 6.69
C GLY A 239 -10.36 18.99 6.14
N GLN A 240 -11.34 18.20 5.70
CA GLN A 240 -12.60 18.73 5.15
C GLN A 240 -13.56 19.30 6.21
N HIS A 241 -13.41 18.95 7.49
CA HIS A 241 -14.20 19.53 8.58
C HIS A 241 -14.00 21.05 8.73
N LEU A 242 -12.82 21.57 8.36
CA LEU A 242 -12.52 23.00 8.37
C LEU A 242 -13.24 23.75 7.23
N ALA A 243 -13.57 23.05 6.14
CA ALA A 243 -14.24 23.65 4.99
C ALA A 243 -15.63 24.23 5.32
N TRP A 244 -16.22 23.81 6.45
CA TRP A 244 -17.45 24.39 6.97
C TRP A 244 -17.34 25.91 7.18
N PHE A 245 -16.21 26.37 7.73
CA PHE A 245 -16.00 27.74 8.14
C PHE A 245 -15.63 28.68 6.99
N HIS A 246 -15.29 28.15 5.81
CA HIS A 246 -14.98 28.96 4.64
C HIS A 246 -16.22 29.61 4.03
N ASP A 247 -16.00 30.71 3.29
CA ASP A 247 -17.02 31.34 2.47
C ASP A 247 -17.30 30.47 1.23
N ARG A 248 -18.56 30.12 1.00
CA ARG A 248 -18.97 29.11 0.03
C ARG A 248 -20.25 29.51 -0.68
N LYS A 249 -20.32 29.24 -1.99
CA LYS A 249 -21.43 29.66 -2.86
C LYS A 249 -22.71 28.81 -2.73
N GLY A 250 -22.69 27.69 -1.98
CA GLY A 250 -23.87 26.82 -1.79
C GLY A 250 -23.68 25.70 -0.76
N PRO A 251 -24.76 24.97 -0.39
CA PRO A 251 -24.75 23.99 0.70
C PRO A 251 -24.31 22.58 0.25
N GLN A 252 -23.40 22.46 -0.73
CA GLN A 252 -23.05 21.14 -1.29
C GLN A 252 -22.31 20.25 -0.28
N LEU A 253 -21.52 20.84 0.62
CA LEU A 253 -20.81 20.12 1.68
C LEU A 253 -21.80 19.57 2.72
N GLU A 254 -22.73 20.42 3.16
CA GLU A 254 -23.83 20.14 4.06
C GLU A 254 -24.63 18.93 3.55
N HIS A 255 -25.13 19.07 2.31
CA HIS A 255 -25.97 18.10 1.65
C HIS A 255 -25.21 16.79 1.42
N GLY A 256 -23.98 16.85 0.91
CA GLY A 256 -23.16 15.66 0.71
C GLY A 256 -22.84 14.92 2.00
N THR A 257 -22.54 15.64 3.08
CA THR A 257 -22.22 15.06 4.39
C THR A 257 -23.44 14.43 5.03
N PHE A 258 -24.57 15.13 5.02
CA PHE A 258 -25.83 14.61 5.54
C PHE A 258 -26.30 13.38 4.77
N ASN A 259 -26.24 13.39 3.43
CA ASN A 259 -26.66 12.24 2.62
C ASN A 259 -25.83 11.00 2.91
N ARG A 260 -24.52 11.16 3.22
CA ARG A 260 -23.69 10.04 3.67
C ARG A 260 -24.18 9.44 4.99
N VAL A 261 -24.48 10.28 5.98
CA VAL A 261 -24.98 9.80 7.28
C VAL A 261 -26.35 9.16 7.16
N VAL A 262 -27.28 9.81 6.45
CA VAL A 262 -28.67 9.32 6.31
C VAL A 262 -28.78 8.11 5.38
N ALA A 263 -27.85 7.92 4.44
CA ALA A 263 -27.75 6.66 3.70
C ALA A 263 -27.59 5.46 4.65
N GLY A 264 -26.81 5.62 5.73
CA GLY A 264 -26.60 4.60 6.76
C GLY A 264 -27.82 4.34 7.66
N LEU A 265 -28.84 5.20 7.66
CA LEU A 265 -30.05 5.05 8.49
C LEU A 265 -31.19 4.26 7.83
N GLY A 266 -31.06 3.92 6.53
CA GLY A 266 -32.11 3.20 5.80
C GLY A 266 -33.48 3.89 5.85
N ALA A 267 -34.53 3.12 6.15
CA ALA A 267 -35.92 3.59 6.25
C ALA A 267 -36.16 4.48 7.48
N SER A 268 -35.40 4.30 8.57
CA SER A 268 -35.49 5.11 9.77
C SER A 268 -35.06 6.57 9.54
N GLY A 269 -34.34 6.84 8.45
CA GLY A 269 -33.93 8.17 8.02
C GLY A 269 -34.98 8.93 7.18
N GLU A 270 -36.13 8.34 6.86
CA GLU A 270 -37.14 8.97 5.99
C GLU A 270 -37.68 10.32 6.51
N PRO A 271 -37.96 10.50 7.81
CA PRO A 271 -38.33 11.81 8.36
C PRO A 271 -37.25 12.88 8.12
N LEU A 272 -35.97 12.50 8.27
CA LEU A 272 -34.80 13.35 8.05
C LEU A 272 -34.62 13.69 6.56
N ARG A 273 -34.91 12.76 5.64
CA ARG A 273 -34.89 13.01 4.17
C ARG A 273 -35.92 14.05 3.74
N LYS A 274 -37.08 14.09 4.38
CA LYS A 274 -38.10 15.11 4.12
C LYS A 274 -37.64 16.49 4.62
N GLU A 275 -37.05 16.56 5.81
CA GLU A 275 -36.53 17.81 6.37
C GLU A 275 -35.38 18.40 5.52
N ILE A 276 -34.46 17.59 4.98
CA ILE A 276 -33.41 18.13 4.09
C ILE A 276 -33.98 18.70 2.78
N ALA A 277 -35.00 18.07 2.21
CA ALA A 277 -35.63 18.56 0.97
C ALA A 277 -36.29 19.93 1.16
N GLU A 278 -36.77 20.23 2.37
CA GLU A 278 -37.27 21.54 2.77
C GLU A 278 -36.13 22.54 3.03
N LEU A 279 -35.08 22.11 3.75
CA LEU A 279 -33.90 22.94 4.03
C LEU A 279 -33.20 23.42 2.74
N LEU A 280 -33.06 22.54 1.73
CA LEU A 280 -32.46 22.87 0.43
C LEU A 280 -33.17 24.02 -0.31
N LYS A 281 -34.46 24.22 -0.06
CA LYS A 281 -35.27 25.26 -0.72
C LYS A 281 -35.19 26.61 -0.02
N ALA A 282 -34.86 26.63 1.28
CA ALA A 282 -35.10 27.76 2.15
C ALA A 282 -33.87 28.28 2.91
N VAL A 283 -32.74 27.54 2.90
CA VAL A 283 -31.63 27.78 3.83
C VAL A 283 -30.27 27.84 3.13
N PRO A 284 -29.51 28.94 3.28
CA PRO A 284 -28.21 29.11 2.65
C PRO A 284 -27.12 28.22 3.28
N ALA A 285 -25.95 28.17 2.65
CA ALA A 285 -24.77 27.46 3.16
C ALA A 285 -24.30 28.04 4.50
N GLY A 286 -23.82 27.17 5.39
CA GLY A 286 -23.28 27.59 6.69
C GLY A 286 -24.29 28.01 7.76
N ASP A 287 -25.60 27.84 7.51
CA ASP A 287 -26.66 28.06 8.52
C ASP A 287 -26.66 26.94 9.58
N ALA A 288 -26.92 27.29 10.84
CA ALA A 288 -26.92 26.36 11.97
C ALA A 288 -27.93 25.21 11.81
N ARG A 289 -29.04 25.41 11.09
CA ARG A 289 -30.06 24.37 10.88
C ARG A 289 -29.53 23.12 10.14
N TRP A 290 -28.50 23.28 9.31
CA TRP A 290 -27.81 22.15 8.68
C TRP A 290 -27.07 21.26 9.69
N LEU A 291 -26.42 21.89 10.67
CA LEU A 291 -25.67 21.20 11.71
C LEU A 291 -26.57 20.56 12.75
N ASP A 292 -27.69 21.20 13.08
CA ASP A 292 -28.73 20.61 13.92
C ASP A 292 -29.29 19.32 13.30
N LEU A 293 -29.69 19.38 12.02
CA LEU A 293 -30.19 18.22 11.29
C LEU A 293 -29.13 17.10 11.19
N TYR A 294 -27.87 17.47 10.94
CA TYR A 294 -26.75 16.53 10.93
C TYR A 294 -26.49 15.87 12.29
N ALA A 295 -26.51 16.65 13.37
CA ALA A 295 -26.27 16.14 14.73
C ALA A 295 -27.39 15.18 15.15
N ARG A 296 -28.66 15.49 14.84
CA ARG A 296 -29.79 14.57 15.06
C ARG A 296 -29.64 13.27 14.28
N ALA A 297 -29.19 13.34 13.01
CA ALA A 297 -28.91 12.16 12.21
C ALA A 297 -27.77 11.30 12.80
N CYS A 298 -26.74 11.92 13.36
CA CYS A 298 -25.62 11.21 13.99
C CYS A 298 -26.03 10.54 15.31
N ALA A 299 -26.78 11.24 16.17
CA ALA A 299 -27.32 10.66 17.40
C ALA A 299 -28.23 9.45 17.10
N GLN A 300 -29.09 9.58 16.08
CA GLN A 300 -29.93 8.47 15.61
C GLN A 300 -29.08 7.31 15.06
N ARG A 301 -28.01 7.59 14.31
CA ARG A 301 -27.10 6.55 13.77
C ARG A 301 -26.43 5.77 14.89
N ASP A 302 -25.89 6.46 15.89
CA ASP A 302 -25.15 5.82 16.97
C ASP A 302 -26.08 4.98 17.86
N ALA A 303 -27.30 5.47 18.13
CA ALA A 303 -28.32 4.68 18.82
C ALA A 303 -28.82 3.49 17.97
N LEU A 304 -29.01 3.69 16.66
CA LEU A 304 -29.39 2.61 15.74
C LEU A 304 -28.32 1.53 15.67
N ALA A 305 -27.04 1.89 15.69
CA ALA A 305 -25.94 0.92 15.71
C ALA A 305 -26.04 0.00 16.93
N ALA A 306 -26.25 0.56 18.13
CA ALA A 306 -26.41 -0.23 19.35
C ALA A 306 -27.69 -1.10 19.34
N VAL A 307 -28.79 -0.61 18.77
CA VAL A 307 -30.04 -1.38 18.64
C VAL A 307 -29.92 -2.49 17.60
N ALA A 308 -29.22 -2.24 16.49
CA ALA A 308 -29.04 -3.19 15.40
C ALA A 308 -28.24 -4.44 15.83
N GLU A 309 -27.38 -4.33 16.85
CA GLU A 309 -26.63 -5.45 17.42
C GLU A 309 -27.49 -6.43 18.21
N ILE A 310 -28.71 -6.04 18.63
CA ILE A 310 -29.61 -6.88 19.41
C ILE A 310 -30.12 -8.03 18.55
N LYS A 311 -29.73 -9.26 18.85
CA LYS A 311 -30.05 -10.43 18.04
C LYS A 311 -31.52 -10.87 18.06
N LEU A 312 -32.24 -10.58 19.16
CA LEU A 312 -33.63 -10.99 19.34
C LEU A 312 -34.62 -10.01 18.68
N PRO A 313 -35.37 -10.39 17.61
CA PRO A 313 -36.17 -9.45 16.82
C PRO A 313 -37.25 -8.70 17.61
N ALA A 314 -37.94 -9.37 18.54
CA ALA A 314 -38.99 -8.74 19.35
C ALA A 314 -38.45 -7.61 20.23
N VAL A 315 -37.25 -7.80 20.82
CA VAL A 315 -36.58 -6.80 21.64
C VAL A 315 -36.03 -5.68 20.76
N ARG A 316 -35.41 -6.04 19.62
CA ARG A 316 -34.92 -5.06 18.64
C ARG A 316 -36.06 -4.17 18.15
N GLN A 317 -37.18 -4.73 17.70
CA GLN A 317 -38.34 -3.98 17.22
C GLN A 317 -38.95 -3.07 18.29
N ALA A 318 -39.02 -3.53 19.54
CA ALA A 318 -39.47 -2.69 20.65
C ALA A 318 -38.54 -1.48 20.83
N MET A 319 -37.22 -1.68 20.74
CA MET A 319 -36.23 -0.60 20.84
C MET A 319 -36.16 0.28 19.59
N GLU A 320 -36.37 -0.26 18.39
CA GLU A 320 -36.52 0.51 17.15
C GLU A 320 -37.76 1.41 17.21
N LYS A 321 -38.84 0.97 17.88
CA LYS A 321 -40.01 1.81 18.15
C LYS A 321 -39.67 2.95 19.11
N ASP A 322 -38.90 2.69 20.16
CA ASP A 322 -38.41 3.73 21.07
C ASP A 322 -37.49 4.72 20.33
N LEU A 323 -36.60 4.22 19.47
CA LEU A 323 -35.73 5.02 18.60
C LEU A 323 -36.53 5.88 17.63
N ALA A 324 -37.53 5.30 16.97
CA ALA A 324 -38.42 5.99 16.04
C ALA A 324 -39.25 7.06 16.76
N ALA A 325 -39.67 6.82 18.01
CA ALA A 325 -40.36 7.83 18.81
C ALA A 325 -39.46 9.04 19.10
N LEU A 326 -38.19 8.83 19.47
CA LEU A 326 -37.22 9.91 19.66
C LEU A 326 -36.94 10.66 18.35
N ALA A 327 -36.78 9.95 17.24
CA ALA A 327 -36.54 10.55 15.92
C ALA A 327 -37.74 11.38 15.44
N ASN A 328 -38.96 10.84 15.54
CA ASN A 328 -40.19 11.52 15.13
C ASN A 328 -40.53 12.73 16.01
N ALA A 329 -40.13 12.71 17.27
CA ALA A 329 -40.24 13.86 18.18
C ALA A 329 -39.21 14.98 17.89
N LYS A 330 -38.35 14.80 16.87
CA LYS A 330 -37.24 15.71 16.54
C LYS A 330 -36.33 16.01 17.74
N THR A 331 -36.09 14.99 18.55
CA THR A 331 -35.32 15.11 19.79
C THR A 331 -33.93 15.68 19.52
N PRO A 332 -33.48 16.72 20.25
CA PRO A 332 -32.12 17.27 20.14
C PRO A 332 -31.03 16.21 20.31
N ALA A 333 -29.89 16.38 19.66
CA ALA A 333 -28.81 15.39 19.63
C ALA A 333 -28.09 15.20 20.99
N ASP A 334 -28.19 16.19 21.88
CA ASP A 334 -27.62 16.23 23.23
C ASP A 334 -28.60 15.73 24.31
N ASP A 335 -29.83 15.36 23.93
CA ASP A 335 -30.80 14.80 24.86
C ASP A 335 -30.29 13.46 25.43
N PRO A 336 -30.28 13.29 26.77
CA PRO A 336 -29.73 12.10 27.41
C PRO A 336 -30.44 10.80 26.99
N ARG A 337 -31.70 10.88 26.52
CA ARG A 337 -32.47 9.72 26.07
C ARG A 337 -31.82 8.98 24.90
N TRP A 338 -31.04 9.66 24.06
CA TRP A 338 -30.25 9.00 23.00
C TRP A 338 -29.19 8.08 23.60
N GLY A 339 -28.44 8.58 24.59
CA GLY A 339 -27.40 7.81 25.29
C GLY A 339 -27.99 6.68 26.14
N GLU A 340 -29.11 6.92 26.82
CA GLU A 340 -29.82 5.90 27.59
C GLU A 340 -30.33 4.76 26.69
N LEU A 341 -30.90 5.10 25.53
CA LEU A 341 -31.36 4.10 24.56
C LEU A 341 -30.19 3.29 23.99
N ALA A 342 -29.09 3.95 23.61
CA ALA A 342 -27.90 3.27 23.11
C ALA A 342 -27.28 2.35 24.18
N ALA A 343 -27.16 2.81 25.43
CA ALA A 343 -26.65 2.01 26.54
C ALA A 343 -27.55 0.81 26.86
N LYS A 344 -28.87 1.01 26.86
CA LYS A 344 -29.85 -0.07 27.02
C LYS A 344 -29.76 -1.08 25.87
N GLY A 345 -29.58 -0.60 24.63
CA GLY A 345 -29.45 -1.43 23.45
C GLY A 345 -28.20 -2.30 23.51
N LYS A 346 -27.06 -1.69 23.84
CA LYS A 346 -25.79 -2.40 24.06
C LYS A 346 -25.89 -3.44 25.17
N ARG A 347 -26.48 -3.10 26.32
CA ARG A 347 -26.69 -4.06 27.43
C ARG A 347 -27.49 -5.28 26.98
N TYR A 348 -28.55 -5.08 26.17
CA TYR A 348 -29.31 -6.21 25.63
C TYR A 348 -28.57 -6.94 24.52
N ALA A 349 -27.80 -6.26 23.68
CA ALA A 349 -26.94 -6.91 22.70
C ALA A 349 -25.92 -7.83 23.38
N ASP A 350 -25.20 -7.34 24.39
CA ASP A 350 -24.22 -8.11 25.16
C ASP A 350 -24.88 -9.29 25.91
N ALA A 351 -26.00 -9.03 26.60
CA ALA A 351 -26.68 -10.06 27.39
C ALA A 351 -27.30 -11.15 26.51
N LEU A 352 -27.88 -10.78 25.36
CA LEU A 352 -28.55 -11.72 24.45
C LEU A 352 -27.60 -12.32 23.40
N ALA A 353 -26.35 -11.87 23.33
CA ALA A 353 -25.34 -12.41 22.41
C ALA A 353 -25.24 -13.95 22.42
N PRO A 354 -25.32 -14.66 23.58
CA PRO A 354 -25.28 -16.13 23.61
C PRO A 354 -26.43 -16.83 22.89
N LEU A 355 -27.53 -16.14 22.57
CA LEU A 355 -28.67 -16.70 21.83
C LEU A 355 -28.46 -16.70 20.32
N GLY A 356 -27.49 -15.95 19.79
CA GLY A 356 -27.25 -15.88 18.33
C GLY A 356 -28.46 -15.42 17.52
N ASP A 357 -28.49 -15.73 16.21
CA ASP A 357 -29.55 -15.32 15.27
C ASP A 357 -30.76 -16.31 15.25
N ILE A 358 -31.06 -16.96 16.38
CA ILE A 358 -32.18 -17.92 16.46
C ILE A 358 -33.50 -17.21 16.11
N ASN A 359 -34.19 -17.74 15.09
CA ASN A 359 -35.53 -17.33 14.73
C ASN A 359 -36.47 -18.54 14.76
N VAL A 360 -37.20 -18.69 15.86
CA VAL A 360 -38.09 -19.85 16.04
C VAL A 360 -39.31 -19.76 15.09
N ALA A 361 -39.70 -18.55 14.66
CA ALA A 361 -40.86 -18.35 13.78
C ALA A 361 -40.64 -18.91 12.36
N THR A 362 -39.38 -19.06 11.92
CA THR A 362 -39.05 -19.64 10.62
C THR A 362 -38.90 -21.16 10.67
N LEU A 363 -38.77 -21.77 11.86
CA LEU A 363 -38.56 -23.20 12.00
C LEU A 363 -39.75 -24.04 11.58
N ARG A 364 -40.99 -23.63 11.91
CA ARG A 364 -42.17 -24.44 11.56
C ARG A 364 -42.34 -24.55 10.04
N PRO A 365 -42.33 -23.44 9.27
CA PRO A 365 -42.27 -23.52 7.83
C PRO A 365 -41.08 -24.33 7.32
N ALA A 366 -39.90 -24.23 7.96
CA ALA A 366 -38.72 -24.97 7.54
C ALA A 366 -38.88 -26.48 7.71
N VAL A 367 -39.40 -26.93 8.85
CA VAL A 367 -39.70 -28.34 9.13
C VAL A 367 -40.71 -28.88 8.15
N GLU A 368 -41.78 -28.13 7.87
CA GLU A 368 -42.81 -28.55 6.91
C GLU A 368 -42.23 -28.73 5.51
N ALA A 369 -41.43 -27.76 5.04
CA ALA A 369 -40.76 -27.83 3.74
C ALA A 369 -39.72 -28.96 3.67
N LEU A 370 -38.93 -29.15 4.73
CA LEU A 370 -37.92 -30.21 4.80
C LEU A 370 -38.56 -31.60 4.84
N ALA A 371 -39.69 -31.76 5.53
CA ALA A 371 -40.42 -33.03 5.57
C ALA A 371 -41.05 -33.39 4.22
N GLU A 372 -41.51 -32.40 3.46
CA GLU A 372 -41.98 -32.60 2.09
C GLU A 372 -40.84 -32.92 1.11
N ALA A 373 -39.71 -32.21 1.25
CA ALA A 373 -38.55 -32.41 0.39
C ALA A 373 -37.80 -33.72 0.68
N PHE A 374 -37.70 -34.12 1.96
CA PHE A 374 -36.96 -35.29 2.44
C PHE A 374 -37.82 -36.20 3.33
N PRO A 375 -38.86 -36.86 2.77
CA PRO A 375 -39.86 -37.59 3.55
C PRO A 375 -39.28 -38.76 4.37
N LYS A 376 -38.18 -39.37 3.92
CA LYS A 376 -37.50 -40.44 4.67
C LYS A 376 -36.69 -39.90 5.85
N ARG A 377 -36.01 -38.76 5.67
CA ARG A 377 -35.12 -38.15 6.68
C ARG A 377 -35.92 -37.47 7.80
N PHE A 378 -37.09 -36.93 7.48
CA PHE A 378 -38.01 -36.28 8.41
C PHE A 378 -39.33 -37.07 8.59
N ALA A 379 -39.24 -38.40 8.63
CA ALA A 379 -40.41 -39.29 8.74
C ALA A 379 -41.26 -39.04 10.00
N ASN A 380 -40.65 -38.54 11.08
CA ASN A 380 -41.31 -38.22 12.36
C ASN A 380 -41.77 -36.75 12.46
N LYS A 381 -42.25 -36.16 11.36
CA LYS A 381 -42.68 -34.75 11.27
C LYS A 381 -43.58 -34.31 12.44
N GLU A 382 -44.58 -35.13 12.81
CA GLU A 382 -45.54 -34.75 13.87
C GLU A 382 -44.89 -34.61 15.26
N ARG A 383 -43.95 -35.50 15.60
CA ARG A 383 -43.18 -35.40 16.84
C ARG A 383 -42.37 -34.10 16.86
N LEU A 384 -41.71 -33.78 15.75
CA LEU A 384 -40.88 -32.58 15.63
C LEU A 384 -41.71 -31.30 15.73
N LEU A 385 -42.88 -31.25 15.09
CA LEU A 385 -43.78 -30.10 15.17
C LEU A 385 -44.35 -29.89 16.58
N LYS A 386 -44.57 -30.98 17.33
CA LYS A 386 -44.98 -30.91 18.75
C LYS A 386 -43.86 -30.39 19.64
N GLU A 387 -42.64 -30.87 19.44
CA GLU A 387 -41.46 -30.39 20.16
C GLU A 387 -41.20 -28.91 19.85
N LEU A 388 -41.30 -28.50 18.58
CA LEU A 388 -41.17 -27.11 18.16
C LEU A 388 -42.22 -26.20 18.80
N ALA A 389 -43.48 -26.63 18.91
CA ALA A 389 -44.53 -25.84 19.54
C ALA A 389 -44.20 -25.48 21.01
N ALA A 390 -43.58 -26.41 21.75
CA ALA A 390 -43.14 -26.16 23.13
C ALA A 390 -41.99 -25.13 23.19
N HIS A 391 -41.04 -25.20 22.24
CA HIS A 391 -39.94 -24.25 22.14
C HIS A 391 -40.40 -22.86 21.64
N GLU A 392 -41.36 -22.79 20.71
CA GLU A 392 -42.02 -21.56 20.28
C GLU A 392 -42.69 -20.84 21.47
N GLN A 393 -43.39 -21.59 22.31
CA GLN A 393 -44.01 -21.05 23.52
C GLN A 393 -42.98 -20.51 24.50
N LEU A 394 -41.93 -21.30 24.80
CA LEU A 394 -40.83 -20.89 25.68
C LEU A 394 -40.14 -19.61 25.17
N TRP A 395 -39.85 -19.55 23.87
CA TRP A 395 -39.20 -18.41 23.22
C TRP A 395 -40.07 -17.16 23.25
N ARG A 396 -41.38 -17.28 23.02
CA ARG A 396 -42.33 -16.17 23.08
C ARG A 396 -42.43 -15.62 24.50
N GLU A 397 -42.63 -16.49 25.49
CA GLU A 397 -42.73 -16.08 26.91
C GLU A 397 -41.45 -15.38 27.38
N PHE A 398 -40.28 -15.93 27.03
CA PHE A 398 -38.99 -15.31 27.31
C PHE A 398 -38.86 -13.93 26.63
N SER A 399 -39.17 -13.84 25.33
CA SER A 399 -39.07 -12.58 24.58
C SER A 399 -39.98 -11.49 25.15
N GLU A 400 -41.22 -11.84 25.53
CA GLU A 400 -42.17 -10.91 26.14
C GLU A 400 -41.71 -10.42 27.51
N GLN A 401 -41.09 -11.28 28.34
CA GLN A 401 -40.53 -10.89 29.63
C GLN A 401 -39.39 -9.86 29.45
N ILE A 402 -38.49 -10.08 28.49
CA ILE A 402 -37.39 -9.14 28.19
C ILE A 402 -37.93 -7.80 27.65
N VAL A 403 -38.91 -7.82 26.76
CA VAL A 403 -39.56 -6.59 26.25
C VAL A 403 -40.23 -5.81 27.39
N LYS A 404 -40.83 -6.49 28.37
CA LYS A 404 -41.42 -5.87 29.58
C LYS A 404 -40.37 -5.38 30.60
N GLY A 405 -39.08 -5.58 30.33
CA GLY A 405 -37.98 -5.09 31.17
C GLY A 405 -37.62 -5.99 32.35
N ASP A 406 -38.11 -7.23 32.39
CA ASP A 406 -37.81 -8.19 33.44
C ASP A 406 -36.33 -8.59 33.43
N GLN A 407 -35.57 -8.08 34.40
CA GLN A 407 -34.14 -8.39 34.54
C GLN A 407 -33.90 -9.84 35.00
N ALA A 408 -34.85 -10.47 35.68
CA ALA A 408 -34.71 -11.87 36.12
C ALA A 408 -34.79 -12.84 34.94
N ALA A 409 -35.52 -12.49 33.88
CA ALA A 409 -35.56 -13.27 32.66
C ALA A 409 -34.18 -13.41 31.99
N LEU A 410 -33.28 -12.43 32.12
CA LEU A 410 -31.90 -12.52 31.61
C LEU A 410 -31.11 -13.68 32.26
N GLN A 411 -31.45 -14.09 33.48
CA GLN A 411 -30.79 -15.24 34.14
C GLN A 411 -31.20 -16.58 33.54
N ARG A 412 -32.31 -16.63 32.77
CA ARG A 412 -32.81 -17.84 32.10
C ARG A 412 -32.19 -18.05 30.71
N ILE A 413 -31.30 -17.17 30.27
CA ILE A 413 -30.66 -17.23 28.94
C ILE A 413 -29.98 -18.59 28.67
N PRO A 414 -29.18 -19.18 29.58
CA PRO A 414 -28.57 -20.48 29.33
C PRO A 414 -29.62 -21.58 29.10
N GLU A 415 -30.70 -21.59 29.89
CA GLU A 415 -31.78 -22.58 29.76
C GLU A 415 -32.52 -22.45 28.42
N VAL A 416 -32.89 -21.23 28.04
CA VAL A 416 -33.59 -20.95 26.78
C VAL A 416 -32.69 -21.24 25.59
N ARG A 417 -31.40 -20.89 25.69
CA ARG A 417 -30.39 -21.23 24.69
C ARG A 417 -30.29 -22.73 24.49
N ASP A 418 -30.06 -23.51 25.56
CA ASP A 418 -29.77 -24.93 25.42
C ASP A 418 -30.97 -25.71 24.84
N LYS A 419 -32.19 -25.32 25.20
CA LYS A 419 -33.42 -25.93 24.67
C LYS A 419 -33.71 -25.51 23.23
N VAL A 420 -33.66 -24.21 22.93
CA VAL A 420 -34.10 -23.68 21.62
C VAL A 420 -32.99 -23.74 20.56
N ALA A 421 -31.74 -23.43 20.93
CA ALA A 421 -30.61 -23.39 20.00
C ALA A 421 -30.25 -24.77 19.46
N GLY A 422 -30.28 -25.82 20.31
CA GLY A 422 -29.94 -27.18 19.89
C GLY A 422 -30.87 -27.71 18.80
N LEU A 423 -32.19 -27.54 18.97
CA LEU A 423 -33.17 -27.93 17.97
C LEU A 423 -33.10 -27.06 16.72
N TRP A 424 -32.96 -25.73 16.88
CA TRP A 424 -32.83 -24.80 15.74
C TRP A 424 -31.60 -25.13 14.88
N GLN A 425 -30.44 -25.36 15.52
CA GLN A 425 -29.20 -25.71 14.86
C GLN A 425 -29.29 -27.08 14.18
N ALA A 426 -29.90 -28.08 14.84
CA ALA A 426 -30.14 -29.38 14.22
C ALA A 426 -30.96 -29.26 12.92
N ILE A 427 -32.08 -28.53 12.96
CA ILE A 427 -32.94 -28.31 11.79
C ILE A 427 -32.18 -27.55 10.69
N ARG A 428 -31.48 -26.46 11.02
CA ARG A 428 -30.64 -25.71 10.06
C ARG A 428 -29.49 -26.53 9.49
N LEU A 429 -29.05 -27.57 10.18
CA LEU A 429 -28.04 -28.51 9.68
C LEU A 429 -28.68 -29.75 9.02
N GLY A 430 -30.00 -29.78 8.84
CA GLY A 430 -30.70 -30.86 8.15
C GLY A 430 -30.85 -32.16 8.96
N TYR A 431 -30.75 -32.09 10.30
CA TYR A 431 -31.02 -33.18 11.22
C TYR A 431 -32.43 -33.06 11.83
N ALA A 432 -33.03 -34.20 12.17
CA ALA A 432 -34.37 -34.26 12.76
C ALA A 432 -34.36 -34.19 14.30
N SER A 433 -33.20 -34.08 14.95
CA SER A 433 -33.11 -33.79 16.39
C SER A 433 -31.72 -33.31 16.80
N ALA A 434 -31.61 -32.70 17.99
CA ALA A 434 -30.32 -32.35 18.59
C ALA A 434 -29.47 -33.60 18.94
N GLU A 435 -30.11 -34.72 19.26
CA GLU A 435 -29.46 -36.01 19.52
C GLU A 435 -28.79 -36.58 18.25
N GLU A 436 -29.46 -36.48 17.11
CA GLU A 436 -28.89 -36.85 15.81
C GLU A 436 -27.67 -35.97 15.46
N LEU A 437 -27.76 -34.66 15.66
CA LEU A 437 -26.63 -33.74 15.45
C LEU A 437 -25.44 -34.09 16.36
N ALA A 438 -25.71 -34.37 17.64
CA ALA A 438 -24.67 -34.76 18.60
C ALA A 438 -23.97 -36.07 18.19
N THR A 439 -24.73 -37.02 17.65
CA THR A 439 -24.20 -38.31 17.17
C THR A 439 -23.40 -38.17 15.87
N ALA A 440 -23.72 -37.17 15.03
CA ALA A 440 -23.03 -36.94 13.76
C ALA A 440 -21.60 -36.39 13.91
N ALA A 441 -21.17 -35.99 15.11
CA ALA A 441 -19.81 -35.57 15.45
C ALA A 441 -19.21 -34.48 14.54
N LEU A 442 -20.04 -33.54 14.05
CA LEU A 442 -19.58 -32.42 13.23
C LEU A 442 -18.76 -31.43 14.08
N PRO A 443 -17.49 -31.12 13.73
CA PRO A 443 -16.69 -30.16 14.47
C PRO A 443 -17.32 -28.76 14.50
N PRO A 444 -17.32 -28.04 15.63
CA PRO A 444 -17.88 -26.68 15.72
C PRO A 444 -17.30 -25.71 14.69
N GLU A 445 -16.00 -25.78 14.45
CA GLU A 445 -15.28 -25.01 13.43
C GLU A 445 -15.87 -25.16 12.01
N MET A 446 -16.40 -26.33 11.66
CA MET A 446 -17.05 -26.54 10.36
C MET A 446 -18.41 -25.86 10.27
N ILE A 447 -19.14 -25.74 11.39
CA ILE A 447 -20.41 -25.02 11.44
C ILE A 447 -20.14 -23.52 11.24
N GLU A 448 -19.18 -22.96 11.98
CA GLU A 448 -18.75 -21.57 11.85
C GLU A 448 -18.27 -21.27 10.42
N GLU A 449 -17.49 -22.18 9.83
CA GLU A 449 -17.01 -22.04 8.46
C GLU A 449 -18.15 -21.98 7.44
N TRP A 450 -19.14 -22.87 7.56
CA TRP A 450 -20.29 -22.88 6.64
C TRP A 450 -21.16 -21.65 6.79
N GLU A 451 -21.34 -21.14 8.01
CA GLU A 451 -22.03 -19.87 8.25
C GLU A 451 -21.29 -18.68 7.63
N ALA A 452 -19.97 -18.61 7.79
CA ALA A 452 -19.14 -17.56 7.20
C ALA A 452 -19.14 -17.60 5.66
N GLN A 453 -19.03 -18.78 5.06
CA GLN A 453 -19.16 -18.95 3.61
C GLN A 453 -20.56 -18.60 3.10
N PHE A 454 -21.62 -18.97 3.85
CA PHE A 454 -23.00 -18.64 3.48
C PHE A 454 -23.23 -17.12 3.46
N ALA A 455 -22.75 -16.42 4.49
CA ALA A 455 -22.82 -14.96 4.56
C ALA A 455 -22.03 -14.29 3.43
N THR A 456 -20.85 -14.84 3.08
CA THR A 456 -20.03 -14.34 1.97
C THR A 456 -20.74 -14.52 0.63
N LEU A 457 -21.26 -15.72 0.33
CA LEU A 457 -22.02 -15.97 -0.90
C LEU A 457 -23.27 -15.08 -1.01
N LYS A 458 -23.92 -14.78 0.12
CA LYS A 458 -25.06 -13.84 0.15
C LYS A 458 -24.63 -12.41 -0.20
N ALA A 459 -23.45 -11.97 0.23
CA ALA A 459 -22.89 -10.68 -0.16
C ALA A 459 -22.52 -10.67 -1.65
N ASP A 460 -21.93 -11.76 -2.15
CA ASP A 460 -21.55 -11.89 -3.56
C ASP A 460 -22.78 -11.89 -4.48
N LEU A 461 -23.88 -12.52 -4.06
CA LEU A 461 -25.17 -12.49 -4.75
C LEU A 461 -25.75 -11.07 -4.90
N ALA A 462 -25.46 -10.17 -3.97
CA ALA A 462 -25.85 -8.77 -4.10
C ALA A 462 -24.98 -8.00 -5.12
N ASN A 463 -23.90 -8.62 -5.62
CA ASN A 463 -22.90 -8.00 -6.50
C ASN A 463 -22.78 -8.72 -7.86
N LYS A 464 -23.89 -9.21 -8.43
CA LYS A 464 -23.91 -9.89 -9.76
C LYS A 464 -23.26 -9.07 -10.88
N ALA A 465 -23.35 -7.74 -10.82
CA ALA A 465 -22.70 -6.84 -11.79
C ALA A 465 -21.18 -7.01 -11.83
N HIS A 466 -20.53 -7.30 -10.69
CA HIS A 466 -19.10 -7.60 -10.66
C HIS A 466 -18.78 -8.88 -11.45
N PHE A 467 -19.53 -9.96 -11.20
CA PHE A 467 -19.35 -11.25 -11.88
C PHE A 467 -19.57 -11.15 -13.39
N ALA A 468 -20.62 -10.42 -13.82
CA ALA A 468 -20.86 -10.16 -15.23
C ALA A 468 -19.68 -9.44 -15.90
N ARG A 469 -19.07 -8.47 -15.20
CA ARG A 469 -17.90 -7.74 -15.70
C ARG A 469 -16.66 -8.62 -15.86
N VAL A 470 -16.40 -9.53 -14.91
CA VAL A 470 -15.18 -10.36 -14.91
C VAL A 470 -15.35 -11.72 -15.58
N ALA A 471 -16.56 -12.05 -16.05
CA ALA A 471 -16.85 -13.32 -16.72
C ALA A 471 -15.91 -13.65 -17.90
N PRO A 472 -15.56 -12.71 -18.80
CA PRO A 472 -14.64 -12.99 -19.91
C PRO A 472 -13.19 -13.30 -19.47
N GLU A 473 -12.83 -12.88 -18.25
CA GLU A 473 -11.49 -13.07 -17.66
C GLU A 473 -11.45 -14.32 -16.75
N THR A 474 -12.59 -14.99 -16.54
CA THR A 474 -12.70 -16.10 -15.60
C THR A 474 -12.30 -17.41 -16.26
N TYR A 475 -11.53 -18.24 -15.54
CA TYR A 475 -11.02 -19.51 -16.08
C TYR A 475 -12.14 -20.53 -16.32
N ARG A 476 -12.98 -20.78 -15.32
CA ARG A 476 -14.14 -21.67 -15.38
C ARG A 476 -15.42 -20.88 -15.13
N PRO A 477 -16.36 -20.80 -16.09
CA PRO A 477 -17.63 -20.10 -15.90
C PRO A 477 -18.42 -20.57 -14.67
N GLU A 478 -18.24 -21.82 -14.25
CA GLU A 478 -18.88 -22.42 -13.08
C GLU A 478 -18.54 -21.68 -11.77
N ALA A 479 -17.37 -21.02 -11.70
CA ALA A 479 -16.97 -20.20 -10.55
C ALA A 479 -17.78 -18.90 -10.43
N LEU A 480 -18.48 -18.46 -11.46
CA LEU A 480 -19.25 -17.23 -11.42
C LEU A 480 -20.54 -17.39 -10.61
N ILE A 481 -21.07 -16.27 -10.13
CA ILE A 481 -22.48 -16.16 -9.73
C ILE A 481 -23.28 -15.73 -10.96
N THR A 482 -24.39 -16.42 -11.19
CA THR A 482 -25.23 -16.28 -12.38
C THR A 482 -26.57 -15.63 -12.05
N GLU A 483 -27.29 -15.18 -13.07
CA GLU A 483 -28.64 -14.63 -12.89
C GLU A 483 -29.63 -15.66 -12.30
N GLY A 484 -29.44 -16.95 -12.62
CA GLY A 484 -30.27 -18.05 -12.12
C GLY A 484 -30.05 -18.41 -10.65
N ASP A 485 -28.95 -17.98 -10.03
CA ASP A 485 -28.69 -18.24 -8.62
C ASP A 485 -29.61 -17.36 -7.74
N ARG A 486 -30.54 -17.99 -7.00
CA ARG A 486 -31.52 -17.31 -6.15
C ARG A 486 -30.96 -17.05 -4.75
N ASP A 487 -30.13 -17.96 -4.25
CA ASP A 487 -29.50 -17.91 -2.93
C ASP A 487 -28.21 -18.75 -2.87
N PRO A 488 -27.48 -18.79 -1.73
CA PRO A 488 -26.25 -19.57 -1.62
C PRO A 488 -26.40 -21.09 -1.83
N ALA A 489 -27.58 -21.67 -1.60
CA ALA A 489 -27.80 -23.11 -1.79
C ALA A 489 -27.77 -23.48 -3.27
N ASP A 490 -28.35 -22.65 -4.15
CA ASP A 490 -28.29 -22.83 -5.60
C ASP A 490 -26.83 -22.83 -6.09
N ILE A 491 -26.03 -21.87 -5.61
CA ILE A 491 -24.62 -21.72 -5.99
C ILE A 491 -23.83 -22.98 -5.60
N VAL A 492 -23.93 -23.42 -4.33
CA VAL A 492 -23.17 -24.59 -3.86
C VAL A 492 -23.61 -25.86 -4.56
N LEU A 493 -24.90 -26.07 -4.78
CA LEU A 493 -25.39 -27.25 -5.52
C LEU A 493 -24.85 -27.27 -6.95
N ARG A 494 -24.88 -26.14 -7.66
CA ARG A 494 -24.36 -26.02 -9.03
C ARG A 494 -22.85 -26.27 -9.09
N ARG A 495 -22.07 -25.66 -8.20
CA ARG A 495 -20.62 -25.85 -8.14
C ARG A 495 -20.24 -27.27 -7.69
N THR A 496 -21.03 -27.89 -6.83
CA THR A 496 -20.86 -29.30 -6.42
C THR A 496 -21.18 -30.25 -7.58
N ALA A 497 -22.22 -29.96 -8.36
CA ALA A 497 -22.52 -30.71 -9.58
C ALA A 497 -21.38 -30.62 -10.60
N ALA A 498 -20.80 -29.44 -10.79
CA ALA A 498 -19.62 -29.25 -11.65
C ALA A 498 -18.41 -30.05 -11.16
N LEU A 499 -18.14 -30.04 -9.85
CA LEU A 499 -17.10 -30.84 -9.23
C LEU A 499 -17.31 -32.34 -9.48
N ILE A 500 -18.48 -32.89 -9.19
CA ILE A 500 -18.79 -34.32 -9.37
C ILE A 500 -18.69 -34.71 -10.84
N ALA A 501 -19.22 -33.88 -11.75
CA ALA A 501 -19.11 -34.10 -13.19
C ALA A 501 -17.64 -34.16 -13.63
N HIS A 502 -16.80 -33.23 -13.16
CA HIS A 502 -15.38 -33.20 -13.45
C HIS A 502 -14.63 -34.42 -12.90
N LEU A 503 -14.90 -34.82 -11.65
CA LEU A 503 -14.32 -36.03 -11.06
C LEU A 503 -14.64 -37.26 -11.93
N LYS A 504 -15.88 -37.38 -12.41
CA LYS A 504 -16.33 -38.49 -13.26
C LYS A 504 -15.66 -38.50 -14.63
N SER A 505 -15.56 -37.36 -15.30
CA SER A 505 -15.06 -37.29 -16.68
C SER A 505 -13.53 -37.29 -16.76
N ASN A 506 -12.86 -36.65 -15.79
CA ASN A 506 -11.42 -36.36 -15.86
C ASN A 506 -10.60 -37.21 -14.90
N LEU A 507 -11.21 -37.81 -13.87
CA LEU A 507 -10.55 -38.64 -12.86
C LEU A 507 -11.33 -39.97 -12.64
N PRO A 508 -11.44 -40.84 -13.66
CA PRO A 508 -12.31 -42.03 -13.63
C PRO A 508 -11.92 -43.08 -12.57
N GLN A 509 -10.76 -42.91 -11.94
CA GLN A 509 -10.26 -43.76 -10.86
C GLN A 509 -11.03 -43.59 -9.54
N VAL A 510 -11.89 -42.56 -9.43
CA VAL A 510 -12.65 -42.27 -8.20
C VAL A 510 -13.72 -43.35 -7.98
N ALA A 511 -13.59 -44.12 -6.90
CA ALA A 511 -14.59 -45.11 -6.50
C ALA A 511 -15.85 -44.43 -5.92
N ASN A 512 -16.99 -45.12 -5.96
CA ASN A 512 -18.25 -44.75 -5.28
C ASN A 512 -18.91 -43.41 -5.67
N LEU A 513 -18.59 -42.83 -6.83
CA LEU A 513 -19.28 -41.62 -7.31
C LEU A 513 -20.80 -41.79 -7.49
N ARG A 514 -21.29 -43.01 -7.74
CA ARG A 514 -22.73 -43.29 -7.94
C ARG A 514 -23.58 -42.87 -6.74
N GLU A 515 -23.09 -43.10 -5.52
CA GLU A 515 -23.83 -42.73 -4.30
C GLU A 515 -23.88 -41.21 -4.14
N VAL A 516 -22.74 -40.54 -4.39
CA VAL A 516 -22.63 -39.07 -4.36
C VAL A 516 -23.52 -38.43 -5.43
N GLU A 517 -23.60 -39.01 -6.64
CA GLU A 517 -24.50 -38.58 -7.72
C GLU A 517 -25.98 -38.73 -7.33
N GLN A 518 -26.35 -39.84 -6.69
CA GLN A 518 -27.72 -40.05 -6.21
C GLN A 518 -28.09 -39.02 -5.15
N GLN A 519 -27.21 -38.77 -4.17
CA GLN A 519 -27.42 -37.76 -3.14
C GLN A 519 -27.54 -36.35 -3.76
N LEU A 520 -26.72 -36.03 -4.77
CA LEU A 520 -26.82 -34.75 -5.49
C LEU A 520 -28.19 -34.61 -6.15
N ALA A 521 -28.68 -35.65 -6.84
CA ALA A 521 -29.98 -35.63 -7.50
C ALA A 521 -31.14 -35.44 -6.50
N GLU A 522 -31.05 -36.08 -5.32
CA GLU A 522 -32.02 -35.87 -4.23
C GLU A 522 -32.00 -34.41 -3.73
N LEU A 523 -30.82 -33.82 -3.52
CA LEU A 523 -30.69 -32.42 -3.08
C LEU A 523 -31.16 -31.43 -4.16
N GLN A 524 -30.89 -31.69 -5.44
CA GLN A 524 -31.39 -30.87 -6.55
C GLN A 524 -32.92 -30.94 -6.66
N ALA A 525 -33.52 -32.12 -6.48
CA ALA A 525 -34.97 -32.25 -6.43
C ALA A 525 -35.59 -31.51 -5.23
N ALA A 526 -34.93 -31.52 -4.07
CA ALA A 526 -35.33 -30.73 -2.92
C ALA A 526 -35.20 -29.22 -3.18
N ASN A 527 -34.17 -28.79 -3.91
CA ASN A 527 -33.92 -27.40 -4.28
C ASN A 527 -35.05 -26.76 -5.10
N GLU A 528 -35.74 -27.56 -5.92
CA GLU A 528 -36.90 -27.11 -6.69
C GLU A 528 -38.17 -27.00 -5.84
N LYS A 529 -38.28 -27.79 -4.76
CA LYS A 529 -39.46 -27.82 -3.87
C LYS A 529 -39.41 -26.76 -2.77
N ILE A 530 -38.22 -26.50 -2.22
CA ILE A 530 -38.07 -25.58 -1.08
C ILE A 530 -38.04 -24.13 -1.59
N ASP A 531 -39.08 -23.36 -1.25
CA ASP A 531 -39.19 -21.94 -1.58
C ASP A 531 -37.98 -21.14 -1.01
N PRO A 532 -37.28 -20.34 -1.84
CA PRO A 532 -36.22 -19.42 -1.40
C PRO A 532 -36.62 -18.47 -0.26
N LYS A 533 -37.92 -18.22 -0.05
CA LYS A 533 -38.45 -17.42 1.07
C LYS A 533 -38.38 -18.13 2.42
N ASN A 534 -37.96 -19.40 2.46
CA ASN A 534 -37.81 -20.19 3.68
C ASN A 534 -36.32 -20.29 4.11
N PRO A 535 -35.76 -19.26 4.80
CA PRO A 535 -34.32 -19.13 4.99
C PRO A 535 -33.69 -20.31 5.73
N ASP A 536 -34.37 -20.90 6.70
CA ASP A 536 -33.83 -22.02 7.49
C ASP A 536 -33.83 -23.33 6.69
N ALA A 537 -34.89 -23.62 5.91
CA ALA A 537 -34.89 -24.80 5.03
C ALA A 537 -33.87 -24.65 3.89
N ARG A 538 -33.69 -23.44 3.35
CA ARG A 538 -32.66 -23.14 2.36
C ARG A 538 -31.25 -23.28 2.94
N TYR A 539 -31.02 -22.83 4.16
CA TYR A 539 -29.74 -23.05 4.85
C TYR A 539 -29.50 -24.55 5.14
N ALA A 540 -30.54 -25.30 5.53
CA ALA A 540 -30.44 -26.76 5.71
C ALA A 540 -30.10 -27.49 4.41
N LEU A 541 -30.64 -27.04 3.28
CA LEU A 541 -30.26 -27.54 1.97
C LEU A 541 -28.80 -27.19 1.63
N TYR A 542 -28.38 -25.95 1.88
CA TYR A 542 -26.98 -25.51 1.72
C TYR A 542 -26.01 -26.33 2.57
N ALA A 543 -26.29 -26.55 3.86
CA ALA A 543 -25.42 -27.32 4.75
C ALA A 543 -25.30 -28.79 4.29
N GLN A 544 -26.38 -29.39 3.81
CA GLN A 544 -26.35 -30.73 3.21
C GLN A 544 -25.54 -30.76 1.91
N ALA A 545 -25.66 -29.72 1.07
CA ALA A 545 -24.85 -29.58 -0.13
C ALA A 545 -23.35 -29.43 0.21
N CYS A 546 -22.99 -28.66 1.25
CA CYS A 546 -21.62 -28.55 1.73
C CYS A 546 -21.05 -29.89 2.24
N ARG A 547 -21.85 -30.73 2.92
CA ARG A 547 -21.42 -32.09 3.29
C ARG A 547 -21.13 -32.95 2.08
N LEU A 548 -22.04 -32.96 1.11
CA LEU A 548 -21.87 -33.71 -0.12
C LEU A 548 -20.65 -33.23 -0.92
N ARG A 549 -20.47 -31.91 -1.02
CA ARG A 549 -19.32 -31.25 -1.64
C ARG A 549 -18.02 -31.71 -0.99
N ARG A 550 -17.94 -31.72 0.34
CA ARG A 550 -16.75 -32.19 1.08
C ARG A 550 -16.47 -33.66 0.79
N GLN A 551 -17.49 -34.51 0.84
CA GLN A 551 -17.37 -35.94 0.53
C GLN A 551 -16.85 -36.14 -0.91
N ALA A 552 -17.39 -35.41 -1.89
CA ALA A 552 -16.95 -35.46 -3.27
C ALA A 552 -15.51 -34.94 -3.44
N ALA A 553 -15.19 -33.80 -2.84
CA ALA A 553 -13.87 -33.18 -2.93
C ALA A 553 -12.77 -34.09 -2.36
N PHE A 554 -13.03 -34.75 -1.23
CA PHE A 554 -12.06 -35.64 -0.58
C PHE A 554 -11.97 -37.02 -1.24
N ALA A 555 -12.89 -37.38 -2.13
CA ALA A 555 -12.75 -38.55 -3.00
C ALA A 555 -11.75 -38.32 -4.16
N ASN A 556 -11.21 -37.10 -4.31
CA ASN A 556 -10.27 -36.77 -5.38
C ASN A 556 -8.93 -37.52 -5.24
N PRO A 557 -8.52 -38.34 -6.22
CA PRO A 557 -7.28 -39.13 -6.16
C PRO A 557 -6.00 -38.28 -6.14
N LEU A 558 -6.08 -37.00 -6.49
CA LEU A 558 -4.96 -36.05 -6.33
C LEU A 558 -4.60 -35.79 -4.87
N LEU A 559 -5.47 -36.17 -3.93
CA LEU A 559 -5.30 -36.04 -2.48
C LEU A 559 -4.74 -37.32 -1.85
N SER A 560 -3.99 -38.13 -2.61
CA SER A 560 -3.41 -39.41 -2.18
C SER A 560 -2.20 -39.29 -1.23
N PHE A 561 -2.21 -38.29 -0.35
CA PHE A 561 -1.21 -38.02 0.66
C PHE A 561 -1.86 -37.80 2.03
N ASP A 562 -1.17 -38.17 3.11
CA ASP A 562 -1.71 -38.14 4.48
C ASP A 562 -1.15 -37.01 5.35
N LYS A 563 -0.26 -36.18 4.78
CA LYS A 563 0.47 -35.14 5.52
C LYS A 563 0.64 -33.85 4.71
N LEU A 564 0.47 -32.72 5.38
CA LEU A 564 0.79 -31.38 4.87
C LEU A 564 1.82 -30.71 5.78
N LEU A 565 2.90 -30.19 5.19
CA LEU A 565 3.76 -29.20 5.82
C LEU A 565 3.08 -27.83 5.76
N PHE A 566 3.15 -27.05 6.83
CA PHE A 566 2.69 -25.66 6.86
C PHE A 566 3.41 -24.88 7.98
N ILE A 567 3.26 -23.56 8.00
CA ILE A 567 3.71 -22.71 9.11
C ILE A 567 2.53 -22.00 9.77
N LYS A 568 2.69 -21.68 11.05
CA LYS A 568 1.87 -20.66 11.73
C LYS A 568 2.67 -19.37 11.77
N HIS A 569 2.06 -18.24 11.41
CA HIS A 569 2.75 -16.95 11.26
C HIS A 569 1.78 -15.77 11.43
N HIS A 570 2.17 -14.77 12.20
CA HIS A 570 1.44 -13.49 12.23
C HIS A 570 1.84 -12.62 11.05
N ARG A 571 0.86 -11.96 10.43
CA ARG A 571 1.13 -10.94 9.41
C ARG A 571 2.17 -9.92 9.90
N SER A 572 2.96 -9.40 8.96
CA SER A 572 3.93 -8.34 9.27
C SER A 572 3.24 -7.11 9.88
N LEU A 573 3.93 -6.44 10.80
CA LEU A 573 3.46 -5.23 11.47
C LEU A 573 3.29 -4.04 10.51
N TYR A 574 3.87 -4.12 9.32
CA TYR A 574 3.77 -3.07 8.30
C TYR A 574 3.21 -3.63 6.99
N SER A 575 2.15 -2.99 6.50
CA SER A 575 1.47 -3.40 5.26
C SER A 575 2.08 -2.71 4.05
N HIS A 576 3.20 -3.24 3.56
CA HIS A 576 3.80 -2.84 2.30
C HIS A 576 4.60 -4.02 1.73
N MET A 577 4.57 -4.23 0.41
CA MET A 577 5.06 -5.45 -0.22
C MET A 577 6.55 -5.71 0.03
N CYS A 578 7.33 -4.63 0.20
CA CYS A 578 8.75 -4.76 0.51
C CYS A 578 8.99 -5.11 1.98
N ASP A 579 8.39 -4.32 2.86
CA ASP A 579 8.67 -4.28 4.29
C ASP A 579 8.21 -5.51 5.05
N GLN A 580 7.24 -6.25 4.49
CA GLN A 580 6.74 -7.49 5.10
C GLN A 580 7.83 -8.55 5.30
N TYR A 581 8.95 -8.46 4.56
CA TYR A 581 10.07 -9.38 4.61
C TYR A 581 11.31 -8.82 5.32
N TYR A 582 11.22 -7.68 6.00
CA TYR A 582 12.27 -7.27 6.95
C TYR A 582 11.99 -7.91 8.31
N GLY A 583 12.98 -8.57 8.90
CA GLY A 583 12.81 -9.23 10.20
C GLY A 583 12.39 -8.26 11.31
N ILE A 584 12.76 -6.98 11.22
CA ILE A 584 12.32 -5.93 12.14
C ILE A 584 10.79 -5.72 12.16
N THR A 585 10.09 -6.01 11.05
CA THR A 585 8.63 -5.91 10.95
C THR A 585 7.92 -7.19 11.34
N ALA A 586 8.66 -8.26 11.62
CA ALA A 586 8.11 -9.51 12.07
C ALA A 586 7.43 -9.35 13.44
N HIS A 587 6.34 -10.08 13.63
CA HIS A 587 5.71 -10.25 14.93
C HIS A 587 6.00 -11.68 15.43
N PRO A 588 6.61 -11.85 16.62
CA PRO A 588 6.86 -13.17 17.17
C PRO A 588 5.59 -14.01 17.28
N GLY A 589 5.70 -15.28 16.91
CA GLY A 589 4.63 -16.26 17.03
C GLY A 589 4.74 -17.37 16.00
N GLY A 590 4.16 -18.52 16.33
CA GLY A 590 4.01 -19.63 15.39
C GLY A 590 5.16 -20.64 15.40
N GLY A 591 5.43 -21.23 14.23
CA GLY A 591 6.31 -22.40 14.11
C GLY A 591 6.14 -23.17 12.80
N LEU A 592 6.89 -24.28 12.69
CA LEU A 592 6.88 -25.21 11.55
C LEU A 592 6.14 -26.49 11.91
N TYR A 593 5.10 -26.84 11.16
CA TYR A 593 4.16 -27.88 11.54
C TYR A 593 3.86 -28.87 10.42
N ILE A 594 3.49 -30.10 10.82
CA ILE A 594 2.91 -31.13 9.94
C ILE A 594 1.47 -31.38 10.39
N LEU A 595 0.52 -31.17 9.48
CA LEU A 595 -0.87 -31.61 9.63
C LEU A 595 -0.99 -33.06 9.14
N LYS A 596 -1.41 -33.97 10.01
CA LYS A 596 -1.66 -35.39 9.69
C LYS A 596 -3.14 -35.63 9.50
N ASP A 597 -3.46 -36.51 8.56
CA ASP A 597 -4.82 -36.87 8.18
C ASP A 597 -5.68 -35.64 7.79
N PRO A 598 -5.21 -34.77 6.88
CA PRO A 598 -5.85 -33.50 6.55
C PRO A 598 -7.26 -33.64 5.93
N PHE A 599 -7.58 -34.84 5.43
CA PHE A 599 -8.86 -35.15 4.78
C PHE A 599 -9.77 -36.03 5.65
N GLY A 600 -9.27 -36.47 6.81
CA GLY A 600 -10.05 -37.23 7.77
C GLY A 600 -10.95 -36.38 8.65
N PRO A 601 -11.73 -37.01 9.54
CA PRO A 601 -12.68 -36.33 10.41
C PRO A 601 -12.00 -35.58 11.57
N LYS A 602 -10.73 -35.87 11.89
CA LYS A 602 -10.00 -35.31 13.03
C LYS A 602 -8.50 -35.12 12.70
N PRO A 603 -8.16 -34.12 11.88
CA PRO A 603 -6.76 -33.85 11.55
C PRO A 603 -5.98 -33.47 12.83
N THR A 604 -4.70 -33.85 12.88
CA THR A 604 -3.83 -33.56 14.04
C THR A 604 -2.59 -32.79 13.62
N VAL A 605 -2.15 -31.87 14.47
CA VAL A 605 -0.98 -31.02 14.20
C VAL A 605 0.22 -31.49 15.02
N GLN A 606 1.36 -31.66 14.35
CA GLN A 606 2.65 -31.95 14.96
C GLN A 606 3.60 -30.77 14.75
N ASP A 607 4.20 -30.27 15.83
CA ASP A 607 5.35 -29.35 15.76
C ASP A 607 6.61 -30.12 15.33
N VAL A 608 7.21 -29.71 14.21
CA VAL A 608 8.42 -30.33 13.64
C VAL A 608 9.64 -30.07 14.52
N LEU A 609 9.68 -28.91 15.19
CA LEU A 609 10.86 -28.43 15.92
C LEU A 609 10.78 -28.62 17.43
N ALA A 610 9.71 -29.24 17.95
CA ALA A 610 9.46 -29.40 19.38
C ALA A 610 10.68 -29.90 20.18
N ASN A 611 11.42 -30.85 19.61
CA ASN A 611 12.60 -31.48 20.21
C ASN A 611 13.92 -31.12 19.52
N SER A 612 13.90 -30.22 18.54
CA SER A 612 15.08 -29.84 17.77
C SER A 612 15.90 -28.79 18.50
N VAL A 613 17.22 -28.88 18.36
CA VAL A 613 18.18 -27.82 18.72
C VAL A 613 19.05 -27.55 17.51
N VAL A 614 19.45 -26.31 17.32
CA VAL A 614 20.32 -25.94 16.19
C VAL A 614 21.67 -26.63 16.36
N GLU A 615 22.09 -27.41 15.38
CA GLU A 615 23.31 -28.22 15.41
C GLU A 615 24.53 -27.45 14.88
N ARG A 616 24.28 -26.47 13.99
CA ARG A 616 25.30 -25.69 13.28
C ARG A 616 24.87 -24.23 13.05
N GLY A 617 25.83 -23.31 13.12
CA GLY A 617 25.67 -21.86 12.91
C GLY A 617 25.69 -21.06 14.21
N ARG A 618 25.40 -19.75 14.13
CA ARG A 618 25.45 -18.81 15.27
C ARG A 618 24.52 -19.22 16.41
N LEU A 619 23.37 -19.81 16.08
CA LEU A 619 22.38 -20.25 17.07
C LEU A 619 22.60 -21.66 17.61
N LYS A 620 23.76 -22.29 17.36
CA LYS A 620 24.06 -23.64 17.83
C LYS A 620 23.74 -23.83 19.32
N GLY A 621 23.03 -24.92 19.62
CA GLY A 621 22.58 -25.29 20.97
C GLY A 621 21.27 -24.63 21.41
N GLN A 622 20.69 -23.72 20.61
CA GLN A 622 19.43 -23.05 20.92
C GLN A 622 18.25 -23.76 20.26
N LYS A 623 17.06 -23.63 20.87
CA LYS A 623 15.78 -23.97 20.23
C LYS A 623 15.26 -22.76 19.46
N LEU A 624 14.64 -23.01 18.31
CA LEU A 624 13.89 -21.97 17.59
C LEU A 624 12.46 -21.97 18.12
N LEU A 625 12.05 -20.88 18.75
CA LEU A 625 10.73 -20.75 19.38
C LEU A 625 9.99 -19.57 18.75
N GLY A 626 8.68 -19.71 18.49
CA GLY A 626 7.81 -18.61 18.08
C GLY A 626 7.38 -17.71 19.25
N GLY A 627 7.45 -18.23 20.48
CA GLY A 627 6.91 -17.55 21.66
C GLY A 627 5.38 -17.70 21.77
N PRO A 628 4.77 -17.11 22.82
CA PRO A 628 3.32 -17.21 23.04
C PRO A 628 2.51 -16.52 21.93
N PRO A 629 1.27 -16.97 21.64
CA PRO A 629 0.46 -16.43 20.54
C PRO A 629 -0.17 -15.06 20.87
N ASN A 630 -0.41 -14.76 22.15
CA ASN A 630 -1.12 -13.55 22.60
C ASN A 630 -0.16 -12.52 23.16
N GLN A 631 0.72 -11.98 22.31
CA GLN A 631 1.73 -11.01 22.71
C GLN A 631 1.34 -9.57 22.40
N PRO A 632 1.74 -8.59 23.24
CA PRO A 632 1.47 -7.20 22.95
C PRO A 632 2.25 -6.75 21.71
N ARG A 633 1.59 -5.92 20.90
CA ARG A 633 2.08 -5.55 19.57
C ARG A 633 3.06 -4.38 19.65
N ALA A 634 4.09 -4.45 18.83
CA ALA A 634 4.95 -3.31 18.51
C ALA A 634 4.38 -2.54 17.31
N SER A 635 4.92 -1.35 17.06
CA SER A 635 4.71 -0.55 15.86
C SER A 635 6.01 -0.38 15.10
N TYR A 636 5.90 -0.24 13.78
CA TYR A 636 6.99 0.11 12.88
C TYR A 636 6.63 1.42 12.16
N ASP A 637 7.57 2.36 12.11
CA ASP A 637 7.32 3.72 11.61
C ASP A 637 7.45 3.86 10.07
N GLY A 638 7.91 2.82 9.37
CA GLY A 638 8.21 2.87 7.94
C GLY A 638 9.50 3.61 7.59
N GLY A 639 10.21 4.15 8.59
CA GLY A 639 11.50 4.83 8.49
C GLY A 639 12.66 4.01 9.06
N GLY A 640 12.43 2.73 9.38
CA GLY A 640 13.45 1.83 9.93
C GLY A 640 13.41 1.68 11.45
N GLY A 641 12.47 2.34 12.15
CA GLY A 641 12.34 2.30 13.60
C GLY A 641 11.18 1.42 14.08
N ARG A 642 11.48 0.53 15.03
CA ARG A 642 10.46 -0.24 15.76
C ARG A 642 10.33 0.28 17.20
N SER A 643 9.08 0.39 17.68
CA SER A 643 8.76 0.82 19.04
C SER A 643 7.65 -0.04 19.64
N GLY A 644 7.60 -0.13 20.98
CA GLY A 644 6.64 -0.95 21.71
C GLY A 644 7.31 -2.01 22.59
N PRO A 645 6.53 -2.85 23.27
CA PRO A 645 7.06 -3.81 24.23
C PRO A 645 7.88 -4.90 23.54
N GLU A 646 8.88 -5.41 24.26
CA GLU A 646 9.64 -6.58 23.83
C GLU A 646 8.74 -7.81 23.87
N ALA A 647 8.71 -8.54 22.76
CA ALA A 647 8.02 -9.81 22.62
C ALA A 647 9.03 -10.96 22.78
N GLN A 648 8.56 -12.08 23.30
CA GLN A 648 9.33 -13.29 23.48
C GLN A 648 9.24 -14.19 22.24
N GLY A 649 10.35 -14.84 21.91
CA GLY A 649 10.43 -15.73 20.76
C GLY A 649 10.64 -14.99 19.44
N GLY A 650 10.76 -15.78 18.38
CA GLY A 650 10.99 -15.34 17.02
C GLY A 650 9.79 -15.57 16.11
N SER A 651 10.03 -15.55 14.80
CA SER A 651 9.00 -15.78 13.79
C SER A 651 9.55 -16.66 12.66
N PHE A 652 8.65 -17.28 11.91
CA PHE A 652 8.97 -18.24 10.84
C PHE A 652 8.36 -17.77 9.52
N LEU A 653 9.06 -18.01 8.41
CA LEU A 653 8.61 -17.68 7.06
C LEU A 653 9.01 -18.75 6.04
N SER A 654 8.25 -18.78 4.95
CA SER A 654 8.62 -19.36 3.65
C SER A 654 9.22 -20.78 3.69
N PRO A 655 8.46 -21.80 4.15
CA PRO A 655 8.93 -23.17 4.07
C PRO A 655 8.97 -23.66 2.62
N ASP A 656 9.98 -24.46 2.27
CA ASP A 656 10.04 -25.24 1.03
C ASP A 656 10.53 -26.66 1.29
N LEU A 657 10.05 -27.60 0.48
CA LEU A 657 10.26 -29.03 0.65
C LEU A 657 11.17 -29.59 -0.45
N SER A 658 12.18 -30.37 -0.05
CA SER A 658 13.07 -31.07 -0.97
C SER A 658 12.28 -32.01 -1.90
N PHE A 659 12.80 -32.29 -3.10
CA PHE A 659 12.10 -33.13 -4.07
C PHE A 659 11.81 -34.54 -3.56
N ASP A 660 12.64 -35.08 -2.67
CA ASP A 660 12.44 -36.39 -2.03
C ASP A 660 11.57 -36.33 -0.76
N ALA A 661 11.08 -35.15 -0.40
CA ALA A 661 10.27 -34.87 0.79
C ALA A 661 10.90 -35.30 2.12
N LYS A 662 12.23 -35.19 2.24
CA LYS A 662 12.97 -35.52 3.47
C LYS A 662 13.51 -34.30 4.21
N GLN A 663 13.68 -33.18 3.52
CA GLN A 663 14.28 -31.98 4.08
C GLN A 663 13.40 -30.76 3.84
N ILE A 664 13.31 -29.92 4.85
CA ILE A 664 12.56 -28.66 4.84
C ILE A 664 13.57 -27.53 4.95
N ALA A 665 13.52 -26.57 4.03
CA ALA A 665 14.20 -25.29 4.17
C ALA A 665 13.18 -24.22 4.59
N PHE A 666 13.57 -23.27 5.44
CA PHE A 666 12.68 -22.20 5.91
C PHE A 666 13.49 -21.00 6.39
N ALA A 667 12.83 -19.85 6.60
CA ALA A 667 13.44 -18.67 7.19
C ALA A 667 12.99 -18.47 8.65
N TYR A 668 13.90 -18.03 9.52
CA TYR A 668 13.62 -17.70 10.92
C TYR A 668 14.32 -16.40 11.32
N VAL A 669 13.64 -15.62 12.16
CA VAL A 669 14.17 -14.41 12.81
C VAL A 669 13.95 -14.49 14.31
N GLU A 670 14.94 -14.07 15.10
CA GLU A 670 14.90 -14.16 16.57
C GLU A 670 14.02 -13.08 17.22
N CYS A 671 13.70 -12.02 16.49
CA CYS A 671 12.95 -10.84 16.94
C CYS A 671 13.55 -10.15 18.17
N LYS A 672 14.87 -9.99 18.20
CA LYS A 672 15.60 -9.36 19.31
C LYS A 672 16.83 -8.61 18.82
N GLY A 673 17.40 -7.76 19.68
CA GLY A 673 18.56 -6.94 19.36
C GLY A 673 18.17 -5.50 19.05
N ARG A 674 19.04 -4.74 18.38
CA ARG A 674 18.83 -3.31 18.16
C ARG A 674 17.65 -3.03 17.19
N PRO A 675 16.54 -2.40 17.63
CA PRO A 675 15.30 -2.30 16.86
C PRO A 675 15.29 -1.09 15.89
N THR A 676 16.42 -0.84 15.22
CA THR A 676 16.59 0.31 14.33
C THR A 676 17.43 -0.05 13.12
N HIS A 677 17.05 0.49 11.95
CA HIS A 677 17.83 0.47 10.73
C HIS A 677 19.20 1.14 10.91
N GLU A 678 20.26 0.52 10.39
CA GLU A 678 21.62 1.03 10.39
C GLU A 678 21.98 1.67 9.04
N HIS A 679 22.04 3.01 9.00
CA HIS A 679 22.42 3.74 7.78
C HIS A 679 23.94 3.69 7.53
N HIS A 680 24.34 3.10 6.42
CA HIS A 680 25.71 3.13 5.89
C HIS A 680 25.74 2.74 4.41
N THR A 681 26.89 2.93 3.76
CA THR A 681 27.18 2.53 2.38
C THR A 681 28.15 1.33 2.30
N ASP A 682 28.58 0.78 3.44
CA ASP A 682 29.45 -0.40 3.49
C ASP A 682 28.71 -1.64 2.95
N ALA A 683 29.13 -2.14 1.80
CA ALA A 683 28.53 -3.30 1.16
C ALA A 683 28.79 -4.61 1.93
N SER A 684 29.83 -4.69 2.75
CA SER A 684 30.23 -5.94 3.43
C SER A 684 29.26 -6.39 4.53
N ARG A 685 28.29 -5.55 4.89
CA ARG A 685 27.29 -5.76 5.94
C ARG A 685 25.93 -5.24 5.48
N GLY A 686 24.85 -5.82 6.00
CA GLY A 686 23.50 -5.31 5.85
C GLY A 686 23.12 -4.32 6.95
N HIS A 687 21.86 -3.87 6.91
CA HIS A 687 21.38 -2.72 7.67
C HIS A 687 20.68 -3.07 8.99
N TRP A 688 20.70 -4.34 9.40
CA TRP A 688 19.90 -4.83 10.52
C TRP A 688 20.77 -5.53 11.56
N ASP A 689 20.35 -5.49 12.82
CA ASP A 689 20.91 -6.40 13.83
C ASP A 689 20.68 -7.86 13.39
N PRO A 690 21.63 -8.79 13.56
CA PRO A 690 21.43 -10.19 13.17
C PRO A 690 20.18 -10.84 13.79
N GLY A 691 19.74 -10.41 14.97
CA GLY A 691 18.52 -10.90 15.61
C GLY A 691 17.22 -10.32 15.04
N TRP A 692 17.30 -9.28 14.20
CA TRP A 692 16.21 -8.69 13.42
C TRP A 692 16.32 -8.96 11.92
N ALA A 693 17.23 -9.84 11.51
CA ALA A 693 17.38 -10.29 10.14
C ALA A 693 16.85 -11.72 9.97
N TRP A 694 16.13 -11.98 8.88
CA TRP A 694 15.76 -13.34 8.50
C TRP A 694 17.00 -14.15 8.11
N HIS A 695 17.10 -15.39 8.59
CA HIS A 695 18.14 -16.34 8.18
C HIS A 695 17.52 -17.63 7.68
N VAL A 696 18.17 -18.26 6.69
CA VAL A 696 17.73 -19.54 6.14
C VAL A 696 18.25 -20.69 7.00
N PHE A 697 17.36 -21.63 7.29
CA PHE A 697 17.62 -22.87 8.00
C PHE A 697 17.20 -24.07 7.16
N LYS A 698 17.73 -25.24 7.48
CA LYS A 698 17.18 -26.52 7.04
C LYS A 698 17.00 -27.48 8.21
N VAL A 699 16.07 -28.42 8.06
CA VAL A 699 15.81 -29.51 9.02
C VAL A 699 15.27 -30.73 8.26
N ASN A 700 15.46 -31.93 8.80
CA ASN A 700 14.77 -33.12 8.30
C ASN A 700 13.29 -33.07 8.69
N THR A 701 12.43 -33.76 7.95
CA THR A 701 10.98 -33.80 8.21
C THR A 701 10.59 -34.46 9.53
N ASP A 702 11.52 -35.18 10.17
CA ASP A 702 11.36 -35.76 11.51
C ASP A 702 11.84 -34.83 12.64
N GLY A 703 12.36 -33.65 12.31
CA GLY A 703 12.89 -32.66 13.26
C GLY A 703 14.39 -32.79 13.55
N THR A 704 15.10 -33.77 12.99
CA THR A 704 16.56 -33.93 13.19
C THR A 704 17.37 -33.06 12.22
N GLY A 705 18.66 -32.82 12.50
CA GLY A 705 19.56 -32.15 11.55
C GLY A 705 19.22 -30.68 11.33
N LEU A 706 18.76 -29.98 12.37
CA LEU A 706 18.43 -28.56 12.29
C LEU A 706 19.71 -27.73 12.16
N GLU A 707 19.93 -27.11 11.00
CA GLU A 707 21.11 -26.31 10.70
C GLU A 707 20.74 -24.89 10.26
N GLN A 708 21.46 -23.90 10.78
CA GLN A 708 21.46 -22.55 10.21
C GLN A 708 22.39 -22.51 8.99
N LEU A 709 21.87 -22.02 7.85
CA LEU A 709 22.57 -21.94 6.57
C LEU A 709 23.13 -20.54 6.31
N THR A 710 22.42 -19.49 6.72
CA THR A 710 22.88 -18.10 6.56
C THR A 710 22.98 -17.37 7.91
N ASP A 711 23.82 -16.35 7.96
CA ASP A 711 24.01 -15.50 9.15
C ASP A 711 24.48 -14.09 8.75
N GLY A 712 24.36 -13.13 9.67
CA GLY A 712 24.84 -11.76 9.51
C GLY A 712 23.72 -10.73 9.61
N THR A 713 23.92 -9.57 9.01
CA THR A 713 23.03 -8.40 9.13
C THR A 713 22.10 -8.19 7.93
N PHE A 714 21.90 -9.24 7.13
CA PHE A 714 21.09 -9.24 5.91
C PHE A 714 19.86 -10.14 6.10
N ASN A 715 18.70 -9.72 5.59
CA ASN A 715 17.55 -10.61 5.47
C ASN A 715 17.78 -11.59 4.32
N ASP A 716 17.75 -12.88 4.65
CA ASP A 716 17.78 -14.02 3.74
C ASP A 716 16.50 -14.86 3.94
N PHE A 717 15.65 -14.97 2.91
CA PHE A 717 14.33 -15.61 3.00
C PHE A 717 13.89 -16.27 1.67
N ASP A 718 12.70 -16.87 1.64
CA ASP A 718 12.16 -17.64 0.50
C ASP A 718 13.11 -18.70 -0.09
N PRO A 719 13.64 -19.63 0.72
CA PRO A 719 14.44 -20.72 0.18
C PRO A 719 13.64 -21.61 -0.77
N CYS A 720 14.29 -22.10 -1.82
CA CYS A 720 13.70 -22.92 -2.86
C CYS A 720 14.70 -23.99 -3.34
N TRP A 721 14.32 -25.27 -3.24
CA TRP A 721 15.15 -26.38 -3.70
C TRP A 721 15.24 -26.43 -5.23
N LEU A 722 16.46 -26.40 -5.74
CA LEU A 722 16.77 -26.49 -7.17
C LEU A 722 17.04 -27.95 -7.60
N PRO A 723 16.79 -28.29 -8.88
CA PRO A 723 17.00 -29.66 -9.37
C PRO A 723 18.47 -30.13 -9.28
N ASN A 724 19.43 -29.21 -9.39
CA ASN A 724 20.87 -29.47 -9.20
C ASN A 724 21.28 -29.70 -7.72
N GLY A 725 20.33 -29.73 -6.78
CA GLY A 725 20.58 -29.94 -5.35
C GLY A 725 21.03 -28.71 -4.57
N ARG A 726 21.06 -27.53 -5.21
CA ARG A 726 21.31 -26.23 -4.54
C ARG A 726 20.01 -25.63 -4.00
N LEU A 727 20.14 -24.52 -3.27
CA LEU A 727 19.02 -23.73 -2.75
C LEU A 727 19.07 -22.33 -3.37
N ALA A 728 18.04 -21.93 -4.11
CA ALA A 728 17.79 -20.51 -4.42
C ALA A 728 17.14 -19.83 -3.22
N PHE A 729 17.35 -18.53 -3.05
CA PHE A 729 16.72 -17.72 -2.00
C PHE A 729 16.81 -16.22 -2.34
N ILE A 730 16.09 -15.39 -1.59
CA ILE A 730 16.09 -13.93 -1.73
C ILE A 730 16.95 -13.30 -0.64
N SER A 731 17.81 -12.35 -1.00
CA SER A 731 18.80 -11.76 -0.08
C SER A 731 19.06 -10.28 -0.33
N GLU A 732 19.24 -9.52 0.76
CA GLU A 732 19.70 -8.12 0.76
C GLU A 732 21.21 -7.97 0.48
N ARG A 733 21.98 -9.06 0.33
CA ARG A 733 23.44 -9.03 0.21
C ARG A 733 23.98 -8.29 -1.01
N ARG A 734 23.14 -8.04 -2.02
CA ARG A 734 23.51 -7.20 -3.18
C ARG A 734 23.68 -5.73 -2.76
N GLY A 735 23.12 -5.34 -1.61
CA GLY A 735 23.12 -4.00 -1.07
C GLY A 735 21.97 -3.16 -1.61
N GLY A 736 22.10 -1.84 -1.51
CA GLY A 736 21.25 -0.86 -2.18
C GLY A 736 19.86 -0.63 -1.59
N TYR A 737 19.16 0.35 -2.15
CA TYR A 737 17.89 0.88 -1.66
C TYR A 737 16.87 1.11 -2.77
N LEU A 738 15.60 1.08 -2.38
CA LEU A 738 14.49 1.44 -3.25
C LEU A 738 14.43 2.95 -3.53
N ARG A 739 13.90 3.32 -4.70
CA ARG A 739 13.77 4.70 -5.16
C ARG A 739 12.55 5.49 -4.67
N CYS A 740 11.49 4.83 -4.20
CA CYS A 740 10.16 5.40 -3.94
C CYS A 740 9.98 6.13 -2.58
N GLY A 741 11.02 6.78 -2.06
CA GLY A 741 10.93 7.71 -0.94
C GLY A 741 10.84 7.09 0.46
N ARG A 742 11.37 5.88 0.69
CA ARG A 742 11.48 5.26 2.02
C ARG A 742 12.82 4.57 2.25
N VAL A 743 13.15 4.33 3.53
CA VAL A 743 14.27 3.50 3.95
C VAL A 743 13.91 2.03 3.73
N CYS A 744 14.23 1.54 2.54
CA CYS A 744 13.78 0.24 2.08
C CYS A 744 14.94 -0.42 1.32
N PRO A 745 15.79 -1.21 2.01
CA PRO A 745 16.84 -1.99 1.36
C PRO A 745 16.30 -2.91 0.27
N THR A 746 17.13 -3.24 -0.70
CA THR A 746 16.72 -4.08 -1.83
C THR A 746 17.24 -5.50 -1.69
N TYR A 747 16.38 -6.49 -1.93
CA TYR A 747 16.75 -7.90 -1.97
C TYR A 747 16.56 -8.50 -3.37
N THR A 748 17.44 -9.43 -3.73
CA THR A 748 17.58 -10.00 -5.08
C THR A 748 17.77 -11.51 -5.02
N LEU A 749 17.73 -12.18 -6.16
CA LEU A 749 17.88 -13.63 -6.28
C LEU A 749 19.33 -14.10 -6.07
N TYR A 750 19.49 -15.06 -5.16
CA TYR A 750 20.74 -15.75 -4.85
C TYR A 750 20.55 -17.27 -4.93
N ASP A 751 21.67 -17.99 -4.94
CA ASP A 751 21.68 -19.39 -4.56
C ASP A 751 22.88 -19.78 -3.69
N MET A 752 22.83 -20.98 -3.11
CA MET A 752 23.92 -21.56 -2.33
C MET A 752 23.87 -23.09 -2.41
N ALA A 753 24.98 -23.75 -2.06
CA ALA A 753 24.97 -25.19 -1.84
C ALA A 753 24.02 -25.57 -0.68
N ALA A 754 23.53 -26.81 -0.66
CA ALA A 754 22.61 -27.30 0.37
C ALA A 754 23.17 -27.26 1.81
N ASP A 755 24.48 -27.08 1.96
CA ASP A 755 25.17 -26.91 3.24
C ASP A 755 25.41 -25.43 3.58
N GLY A 756 24.85 -24.48 2.84
CA GLY A 756 25.02 -23.03 3.06
C GLY A 756 26.33 -22.44 2.52
N SER A 757 27.21 -23.26 1.93
CA SER A 757 28.45 -22.77 1.31
C SER A 757 28.23 -22.29 -0.13
N ASP A 758 29.28 -21.69 -0.72
CA ASP A 758 29.33 -21.32 -2.15
C ASP A 758 28.13 -20.46 -2.60
N MET A 759 27.83 -19.42 -1.83
CA MET A 759 26.73 -18.50 -2.11
C MET A 759 27.02 -17.64 -3.35
N ARG A 760 26.05 -17.49 -4.26
CA ARG A 760 26.17 -16.72 -5.50
C ARG A 760 25.02 -15.74 -5.66
N CYS A 761 25.32 -14.50 -6.02
CA CYS A 761 24.31 -13.55 -6.51
C CYS A 761 23.95 -13.95 -7.94
N LEU A 762 22.69 -14.31 -8.18
CA LEU A 762 22.20 -14.68 -9.52
C LEU A 762 21.66 -13.47 -10.28
N SER A 763 21.27 -12.40 -9.57
CA SER A 763 20.63 -11.23 -10.15
C SER A 763 21.20 -9.92 -9.56
N PRO A 764 21.95 -9.11 -10.34
CA PRO A 764 22.42 -7.80 -9.91
C PRO A 764 21.36 -6.68 -10.03
N HIS A 765 20.07 -7.03 -10.18
CA HIS A 765 18.98 -6.08 -10.43
C HIS A 765 18.86 -5.03 -9.32
N GLU A 766 18.62 -3.76 -9.68
CA GLU A 766 18.67 -2.62 -8.77
C GLU A 766 17.50 -2.53 -7.78
N THR A 767 16.36 -3.18 -8.07
CA THR A 767 15.18 -3.23 -7.20
C THR A 767 14.96 -4.62 -6.57
N ASN A 768 13.75 -4.84 -6.04
CA ASN A 768 13.37 -6.05 -5.31
C ASN A 768 12.87 -7.20 -6.23
N GLU A 769 13.18 -8.42 -5.80
CA GLU A 769 12.72 -9.70 -6.36
C GLU A 769 12.17 -10.61 -5.25
N TRP A 770 11.22 -11.51 -5.56
CA TRP A 770 10.53 -12.34 -4.55
C TRP A 770 10.22 -13.77 -5.04
N HIS A 771 9.97 -14.65 -4.07
CA HIS A 771 9.30 -15.95 -4.24
C HIS A 771 9.84 -16.83 -5.38
N PRO A 772 11.13 -17.19 -5.38
CA PRO A 772 11.66 -18.13 -6.36
C PRO A 772 10.96 -19.49 -6.24
N SER A 773 10.61 -20.08 -7.37
CA SER A 773 10.17 -21.47 -7.50
C SER A 773 10.77 -22.11 -8.76
N VAL A 774 10.57 -23.42 -8.93
CA VAL A 774 11.15 -24.16 -10.06
C VAL A 774 10.10 -24.42 -11.13
N THR A 775 10.43 -24.09 -12.38
CA THR A 775 9.62 -24.41 -13.55
C THR A 775 9.75 -25.88 -13.93
N ARG A 776 8.79 -26.40 -14.71
CA ARG A 776 8.81 -27.78 -15.22
C ARG A 776 10.04 -28.14 -16.04
N ASP A 777 10.62 -27.15 -16.70
CA ASP A 777 11.81 -27.29 -17.54
C ASP A 777 13.12 -26.99 -16.79
N GLY A 778 13.08 -26.96 -15.45
CA GLY A 778 14.29 -26.89 -14.63
C GLY A 778 14.95 -25.52 -14.58
N ARG A 779 14.16 -24.44 -14.73
CA ARG A 779 14.58 -23.04 -14.56
C ARG A 779 13.99 -22.49 -13.26
N ILE A 780 14.51 -21.34 -12.83
CA ILE A 780 13.97 -20.58 -11.70
C ILE A 780 12.94 -19.60 -12.24
N ILE A 781 11.74 -19.56 -11.65
CA ILE A 781 10.73 -18.51 -11.86
C ILE A 781 10.59 -17.70 -10.57
N TYR A 782 10.45 -16.39 -10.67
CA TYR A 782 10.40 -15.48 -9.53
C TYR A 782 9.66 -14.19 -9.93
N THR A 783 9.24 -13.40 -8.95
CA THR A 783 8.66 -12.07 -9.22
C THR A 783 9.77 -11.02 -9.19
N ARG A 784 9.81 -10.13 -10.17
CA ARG A 784 10.73 -8.96 -10.18
C ARG A 784 9.95 -7.68 -10.33
N TRP A 785 10.39 -6.64 -9.63
CA TRP A 785 9.90 -5.27 -9.82
C TRP A 785 10.70 -4.52 -10.89
N ASP A 786 10.32 -4.62 -12.15
CA ASP A 786 11.06 -3.99 -13.26
C ASP A 786 10.59 -2.54 -13.52
N TYR A 787 11.05 -1.62 -12.67
CA TYR A 787 10.59 -0.23 -12.57
C TYR A 787 11.53 0.80 -13.24
N VAL A 788 12.40 0.43 -14.16
CA VAL A 788 13.32 1.39 -14.82
C VAL A 788 12.57 2.37 -15.72
N ASP A 789 12.49 3.63 -15.30
CA ASP A 789 11.70 4.69 -15.94
C ASP A 789 10.23 4.29 -16.16
N ARG A 790 9.55 3.58 -15.25
CA ARG A 790 8.12 3.21 -15.42
C ARG A 790 7.25 3.84 -14.32
N HIS A 791 6.12 3.24 -13.99
CA HIS A 791 5.28 3.61 -12.84
C HIS A 791 5.62 2.72 -11.62
N GLY A 792 5.74 3.30 -10.42
CA GLY A 792 6.28 2.60 -9.25
C GLY A 792 5.40 1.47 -8.76
N CYS A 793 4.08 1.62 -8.80
CA CYS A 793 3.19 0.60 -8.26
C CYS A 793 2.93 -0.61 -9.16
N THR A 794 3.46 -0.67 -10.39
CA THR A 794 3.20 -1.77 -11.35
C THR A 794 4.48 -2.53 -11.72
N ALA A 795 4.35 -3.55 -12.58
CA ALA A 795 5.45 -4.36 -13.09
C ALA A 795 6.16 -5.24 -12.04
N HIS A 796 5.42 -5.74 -11.04
CA HIS A 796 5.88 -6.80 -10.13
C HIS A 796 5.41 -8.15 -10.66
N LEU A 797 6.08 -8.65 -11.68
CA LEU A 797 5.54 -9.73 -12.53
C LEU A 797 6.51 -10.89 -12.67
N PRO A 798 6.08 -12.03 -13.25
CA PRO A 798 6.90 -13.22 -13.36
C PRO A 798 8.08 -13.07 -14.32
N TRP A 799 9.26 -13.49 -13.87
CA TRP A 799 10.50 -13.62 -14.62
C TRP A 799 11.06 -15.03 -14.49
N ILE A 800 11.81 -15.47 -15.49
CA ILE A 800 12.50 -16.75 -15.50
C ILE A 800 14.00 -16.57 -15.73
N THR A 801 14.81 -17.43 -15.13
CA THR A 801 16.26 -17.51 -15.35
C THR A 801 16.75 -18.95 -15.26
N THR A 802 17.93 -19.24 -15.84
CA THR A 802 18.59 -20.54 -15.68
C THR A 802 19.05 -20.77 -14.23
N LEU A 803 19.42 -22.02 -13.88
CA LEU A 803 19.84 -22.36 -12.50
C LEU A 803 21.09 -21.60 -12.03
N ASP A 804 21.92 -21.15 -12.97
CA ASP A 804 23.11 -20.34 -12.70
C ASP A 804 22.88 -18.85 -12.94
N GLY A 805 21.65 -18.39 -13.23
CA GLY A 805 21.28 -16.97 -13.31
C GLY A 805 21.37 -16.31 -14.70
N ARG A 806 21.75 -17.05 -15.74
CA ARG A 806 21.81 -16.56 -17.14
C ARG A 806 20.44 -16.43 -17.79
N ASP A 807 20.37 -15.61 -18.84
CA ASP A 807 19.19 -15.48 -19.72
C ASP A 807 17.89 -15.14 -18.98
N SER A 808 17.96 -14.15 -18.07
CA SER A 808 16.81 -13.63 -17.33
C SER A 808 15.78 -12.99 -18.27
N ARG A 809 14.53 -13.49 -18.29
CA ARG A 809 13.46 -13.00 -19.18
C ARG A 809 12.13 -12.81 -18.46
N ALA A 810 11.43 -11.72 -18.78
CA ALA A 810 10.05 -11.53 -18.37
C ALA A 810 9.15 -12.57 -19.04
N VAL A 811 8.23 -13.17 -18.29
CA VAL A 811 7.24 -14.11 -18.81
C VAL A 811 6.11 -13.35 -19.51
N HIS A 812 5.53 -12.33 -18.84
CA HIS A 812 4.48 -11.46 -19.37
C HIS A 812 4.25 -10.21 -18.49
N GLY A 813 3.42 -9.30 -18.99
CA GLY A 813 2.73 -8.21 -18.30
C GLY A 813 3.51 -6.95 -18.01
N ASN A 814 4.81 -6.93 -18.32
CA ASN A 814 5.74 -5.90 -17.90
C ASN A 814 5.39 -4.48 -18.39
N PHE A 815 4.45 -4.35 -19.33
CA PHE A 815 3.99 -3.09 -19.91
C PHE A 815 2.50 -2.81 -19.70
N ALA A 816 1.85 -3.53 -18.81
CA ALA A 816 0.43 -3.43 -18.59
C ALA A 816 0.02 -2.14 -17.85
N PRO A 817 -1.04 -1.45 -18.28
CA PRO A 817 -1.65 -0.40 -17.50
C PRO A 817 -2.17 -0.92 -16.16
N ARG A 818 -1.90 -0.16 -15.10
CA ARG A 818 -2.27 -0.48 -13.71
C ARG A 818 -3.67 -1.09 -13.51
N ASN A 819 -4.71 -0.47 -14.07
CA ASN A 819 -6.09 -0.90 -13.82
C ASN A 819 -6.54 -2.10 -14.67
N ALA A 820 -5.72 -2.51 -15.65
CA ALA A 820 -6.06 -3.58 -16.59
C ALA A 820 -5.75 -4.98 -16.02
N ARG A 821 -4.95 -5.09 -14.96
CA ARG A 821 -4.50 -6.37 -14.38
C ARG A 821 -4.04 -6.21 -12.91
N PRO A 822 -3.52 -7.26 -12.24
CA PRO A 822 -2.93 -7.13 -10.90
C PRO A 822 -1.72 -6.19 -10.86
N ASP A 823 -1.55 -5.45 -9.76
CA ASP A 823 -0.33 -4.66 -9.51
C ASP A 823 0.90 -5.59 -9.32
N MET A 824 0.66 -6.75 -8.69
CA MET A 824 1.66 -7.79 -8.44
C MET A 824 1.12 -9.19 -8.72
N GLU A 825 1.98 -10.06 -9.23
CA GLU A 825 1.79 -11.51 -9.32
C GLU A 825 2.93 -12.19 -8.57
N VAL A 826 2.60 -12.82 -7.44
CA VAL A 826 3.55 -13.37 -6.44
C VAL A 826 3.24 -14.83 -6.11
N ASP A 827 4.11 -15.52 -5.36
CA ASP A 827 3.99 -16.96 -5.04
C ASP A 827 3.82 -17.86 -6.29
N ILE A 828 4.51 -17.51 -7.37
CA ILE A 828 4.26 -18.16 -8.66
C ILE A 828 4.75 -19.60 -8.61
N ARG A 829 3.90 -20.56 -8.99
CA ARG A 829 4.26 -21.99 -9.07
C ARG A 829 3.84 -22.60 -10.39
N ALA A 830 4.72 -23.44 -10.95
CA ALA A 830 4.35 -24.30 -12.07
C ALA A 830 3.30 -25.30 -11.59
N ILE A 831 2.20 -25.41 -12.33
CA ILE A 831 1.18 -26.42 -12.07
C ILE A 831 1.79 -27.81 -12.40
N PRO A 832 1.32 -28.95 -11.90
CA PRO A 832 1.69 -30.28 -12.43
C PRO A 832 0.95 -30.63 -13.75
N ASN A 833 1.57 -31.41 -14.65
CA ASN A 833 1.03 -31.88 -15.95
C ASN A 833 0.42 -30.86 -16.96
N SER A 834 0.42 -29.56 -16.67
CA SER A 834 0.09 -28.39 -17.51
C SER A 834 1.30 -27.67 -18.17
N HIS A 835 1.10 -26.51 -18.79
CA HIS A 835 2.17 -25.53 -19.13
C HIS A 835 1.96 -24.18 -18.44
N LYS A 836 0.93 -24.09 -17.59
CA LYS A 836 0.50 -22.88 -16.90
C LYS A 836 1.18 -22.73 -15.54
N PHE A 837 1.09 -21.53 -15.01
CA PHE A 837 1.44 -21.19 -13.63
C PHE A 837 0.20 -20.75 -12.86
N ILE A 838 0.24 -20.94 -11.54
CA ILE A 838 -0.65 -20.25 -10.60
C ILE A 838 0.14 -19.12 -9.93
N ALA A 839 -0.52 -18.01 -9.62
CA ALA A 839 0.03 -16.92 -8.83
C ALA A 839 -1.04 -16.28 -7.92
N THR A 840 -0.59 -15.60 -6.88
CA THR A 840 -1.40 -14.70 -6.05
C THR A 840 -1.35 -13.28 -6.66
N ALA A 841 -2.50 -12.71 -6.97
CA ALA A 841 -2.66 -11.34 -7.43
C ALA A 841 -2.72 -10.37 -6.24
N ALA A 842 -1.57 -9.83 -5.84
CA ALA A 842 -1.40 -9.05 -4.61
C ALA A 842 -1.37 -7.52 -4.86
N PRO A 843 -1.67 -6.69 -3.82
CA PRO A 843 -1.52 -5.23 -3.87
C PRO A 843 -0.06 -4.79 -3.72
N HIS A 844 0.25 -3.58 -4.19
CA HIS A 844 1.54 -2.92 -3.94
C HIS A 844 1.60 -2.37 -2.50
N HIS A 845 0.58 -1.62 -2.06
CA HIS A 845 0.47 -1.07 -0.70
C HIS A 845 -0.21 -2.03 0.29
N GLY A 846 0.18 -3.32 0.25
CA GLY A 846 -0.32 -4.35 1.17
C GLY A 846 0.69 -5.47 1.36
N GLN A 847 0.22 -6.67 1.68
CA GLN A 847 1.04 -7.87 1.83
C GLN A 847 0.74 -8.86 0.70
N ALA A 848 1.48 -9.97 0.61
CA ALA A 848 1.39 -10.97 -0.46
C ALA A 848 0.10 -11.82 -0.42
N TYR A 849 -1.06 -11.18 -0.33
CA TYR A 849 -2.38 -11.79 -0.31
C TYR A 849 -3.33 -11.08 -1.29
N GLY A 850 -4.24 -11.82 -1.90
CA GLY A 850 -5.18 -11.28 -2.87
C GLY A 850 -6.04 -12.36 -3.51
N SER A 851 -6.37 -12.22 -4.79
CA SER A 851 -7.07 -13.27 -5.54
C SER A 851 -6.08 -14.24 -6.19
N LEU A 852 -6.52 -15.44 -6.55
CA LEU A 852 -5.70 -16.40 -7.28
C LEU A 852 -5.94 -16.27 -8.79
N VAL A 853 -4.86 -16.34 -9.56
CA VAL A 853 -4.88 -16.25 -11.03
C VAL A 853 -4.06 -17.38 -11.65
N LEU A 854 -4.46 -17.74 -12.87
CA LEU A 854 -3.75 -18.64 -13.76
C LEU A 854 -3.06 -17.86 -14.86
N ILE A 855 -1.83 -18.26 -15.17
CA ILE A 855 -0.99 -17.65 -16.19
C ILE A 855 -0.68 -18.70 -17.25
N ASP A 856 -1.06 -18.42 -18.50
CA ASP A 856 -0.67 -19.20 -19.66
C ASP A 856 0.42 -18.46 -20.47
N PRO A 857 1.70 -18.84 -20.33
CA PRO A 857 2.80 -18.16 -21.01
C PRO A 857 2.81 -18.38 -22.54
N ARG A 858 1.95 -19.26 -23.08
CA ARG A 858 1.82 -19.47 -24.53
C ARG A 858 0.84 -18.51 -25.18
N THR A 859 -0.03 -17.89 -24.38
CA THR A 859 -0.97 -16.88 -24.87
C THR A 859 -0.22 -15.57 -25.09
N PRO A 860 -0.37 -14.89 -26.25
CA PRO A 860 0.21 -13.59 -26.47
C PRO A 860 -0.22 -12.57 -25.40
N ASP A 861 0.74 -11.80 -24.92
CA ASP A 861 0.50 -10.75 -23.94
C ASP A 861 -0.10 -9.51 -24.64
N ASP A 862 -1.30 -9.13 -24.21
CA ASP A 862 -2.07 -7.99 -24.72
C ASP A 862 -1.96 -6.74 -23.81
N ASP A 863 -0.99 -6.75 -22.89
CA ASP A 863 -0.83 -5.75 -21.83
C ASP A 863 -2.03 -5.66 -20.86
N ALA A 864 -2.87 -6.68 -20.82
CA ALA A 864 -4.02 -6.79 -19.94
C ALA A 864 -4.11 -8.21 -19.38
N MET A 865 -5.28 -8.82 -19.50
CA MET A 865 -5.62 -10.15 -18.99
C MET A 865 -5.48 -11.25 -20.05
N GLY A 866 -4.89 -10.98 -21.23
CA GLY A 866 -4.71 -11.98 -22.29
C GLY A 866 -4.12 -13.30 -21.78
N PRO A 867 -2.91 -13.30 -21.18
CA PRO A 867 -2.28 -14.50 -20.63
C PRO A 867 -2.79 -14.86 -19.23
N VAL A 868 -3.71 -14.09 -18.64
CA VAL A 868 -4.13 -14.24 -17.24
C VAL A 868 -5.62 -14.61 -17.15
N ARG A 869 -5.95 -15.58 -16.31
CA ARG A 869 -7.35 -15.94 -16.01
C ARG A 869 -7.59 -15.94 -14.52
N ARG A 870 -8.75 -15.43 -14.10
CA ARG A 870 -9.17 -15.42 -12.70
C ARG A 870 -9.60 -16.82 -12.29
N LEU A 871 -8.96 -17.34 -11.24
CA LEU A 871 -9.36 -18.59 -10.60
C LEU A 871 -10.42 -18.33 -9.52
N THR A 872 -10.27 -17.22 -8.78
CA THR A 872 -11.21 -16.78 -7.74
C THR A 872 -11.88 -15.45 -8.15
N PRO A 873 -12.85 -15.48 -9.09
CA PRO A 873 -13.43 -14.28 -9.69
C PRO A 873 -14.28 -13.44 -8.73
N GLU A 874 -14.65 -13.97 -7.56
CA GLU A 874 -15.39 -13.25 -6.53
C GLU A 874 -14.56 -12.16 -5.83
N VAL A 875 -13.23 -12.23 -5.92
CA VAL A 875 -12.32 -11.26 -5.32
C VAL A 875 -11.66 -10.42 -6.42
N GLY A 876 -11.98 -9.12 -6.44
CA GLY A 876 -11.26 -8.14 -7.27
C GLY A 876 -9.78 -8.05 -6.90
N PHE A 877 -8.96 -7.43 -7.75
CA PHE A 877 -7.56 -7.17 -7.36
C PHE A 877 -7.51 -6.10 -6.26
N PRO A 878 -6.80 -6.33 -5.12
CA PRO A 878 -7.02 -5.53 -3.91
C PRO A 878 -6.82 -4.03 -4.06
N GLU A 879 -5.81 -3.61 -4.82
CA GLU A 879 -5.50 -2.20 -5.01
C GLU A 879 -5.97 -1.65 -6.36
N SER A 880 -5.65 -2.32 -7.47
CA SER A 880 -6.02 -1.84 -8.81
C SER A 880 -7.52 -1.94 -9.12
N GLN A 881 -8.28 -2.74 -8.37
CA GLN A 881 -9.71 -2.97 -8.60
C GLN A 881 -10.56 -2.98 -7.31
N GLY A 882 -10.00 -2.53 -6.18
CA GLY A 882 -10.72 -2.41 -4.91
C GLY A 882 -11.15 -3.74 -4.28
N GLY A 883 -10.41 -4.83 -4.53
CA GLY A 883 -10.65 -6.13 -3.90
C GLY A 883 -10.06 -6.27 -2.49
N ALA A 884 -9.91 -7.52 -2.04
CA ALA A 884 -9.48 -7.85 -0.68
C ALA A 884 -8.33 -8.86 -0.66
N GLN A 885 -7.50 -8.80 0.40
CA GLN A 885 -6.35 -9.67 0.64
C GLN A 885 -6.79 -11.05 1.19
N VAL A 886 -7.47 -11.86 0.36
CA VAL A 886 -8.29 -13.00 0.84
C VAL A 886 -7.59 -14.37 0.70
N TYR A 887 -6.77 -14.57 -0.33
CA TYR A 887 -6.01 -15.80 -0.58
C TYR A 887 -4.50 -15.55 -0.62
N GLY A 888 -3.70 -16.61 -0.53
CA GLY A 888 -2.25 -16.56 -0.75
C GLY A 888 -1.60 -17.95 -0.73
N THR A 889 -0.29 -18.00 -1.00
CA THR A 889 0.57 -19.20 -0.85
C THR A 889 0.04 -20.48 -1.51
N ALA A 890 -0.59 -20.37 -2.69
CA ALA A 890 -1.24 -21.51 -3.33
C ALA A 890 -0.24 -22.58 -3.80
N TRP A 891 -0.56 -23.86 -3.55
CA TRP A 891 0.14 -25.04 -4.03
C TRP A 891 -0.72 -25.80 -5.04
N PRO A 892 -0.32 -25.88 -6.32
CA PRO A 892 -1.12 -26.50 -7.36
C PRO A 892 -1.03 -28.03 -7.33
N LEU A 893 -2.19 -28.70 -7.41
CA LEU A 893 -2.29 -30.15 -7.63
C LEU A 893 -2.58 -30.47 -9.11
N SER A 894 -3.33 -29.59 -9.78
CA SER A 894 -3.62 -29.64 -11.22
C SER A 894 -4.11 -28.27 -11.70
N ASP A 895 -4.54 -28.16 -12.97
CA ASP A 895 -5.18 -26.95 -13.53
C ASP A 895 -6.49 -26.58 -12.82
N ASP A 896 -7.11 -27.48 -12.05
CA ASP A 896 -8.43 -27.26 -11.46
C ASP A 896 -8.46 -27.44 -9.93
N TYR A 897 -7.34 -27.81 -9.28
CA TYR A 897 -7.30 -28.11 -7.83
C TYR A 897 -6.04 -27.56 -7.17
N TYR A 898 -6.21 -26.89 -6.04
CA TYR A 898 -5.16 -26.14 -5.34
C TYR A 898 -5.32 -26.25 -3.82
N LEU A 899 -4.22 -26.36 -3.11
CA LEU A 899 -4.18 -26.06 -1.67
C LEU A 899 -3.80 -24.60 -1.52
N CYS A 900 -4.43 -23.83 -0.64
CA CYS A 900 -4.04 -22.44 -0.41
C CYS A 900 -4.45 -22.00 0.99
N VAL A 901 -4.14 -20.74 1.32
CA VAL A 901 -4.77 -20.09 2.45
C VAL A 901 -5.99 -19.30 2.03
N TYR A 902 -6.95 -19.16 2.95
CA TYR A 902 -8.15 -18.36 2.75
C TYR A 902 -8.68 -17.76 4.06
N ASP A 903 -9.13 -16.51 3.99
CA ASP A 903 -9.87 -15.82 5.05
C ASP A 903 -11.06 -15.04 4.45
N CYS A 904 -12.27 -15.57 4.60
CA CYS A 904 -13.50 -14.93 4.12
C CYS A 904 -13.85 -13.62 4.83
N LEU A 905 -13.26 -13.33 6.00
CA LEU A 905 -13.56 -12.13 6.78
C LEU A 905 -12.70 -10.93 6.36
N MET A 906 -11.64 -11.15 5.58
CA MET A 906 -10.87 -10.07 4.98
C MET A 906 -11.75 -9.27 4.00
N ARG A 907 -11.88 -7.96 4.24
CA ARG A 907 -12.72 -7.04 3.45
C ARG A 907 -11.88 -6.13 2.53
N PRO A 908 -12.48 -5.54 1.48
CA PRO A 908 -11.78 -4.54 0.67
C PRO A 908 -11.17 -3.40 1.49
N GLY A 909 -9.95 -3.00 1.14
CA GLY A 909 -9.18 -1.98 1.86
C GLY A 909 -8.60 -2.41 3.21
N ALA A 910 -8.96 -3.60 3.71
CA ALA A 910 -8.47 -4.13 4.97
C ALA A 910 -6.98 -4.50 4.89
N GLY A 911 -6.19 -4.05 5.87
CA GLY A 911 -4.76 -4.39 5.99
C GLY A 911 -3.89 -3.73 4.92
N GLY A 912 -4.31 -2.60 4.36
CA GLY A 912 -3.48 -1.76 3.48
C GLY A 912 -2.54 -0.82 4.26
N GLN A 913 -1.55 -0.25 3.57
CA GLN A 913 -0.58 0.67 4.16
C GLN A 913 -1.25 1.85 4.86
N GLY A 914 -0.76 2.20 6.06
CA GLY A 914 -1.30 3.30 6.87
C GLY A 914 -2.65 3.00 7.55
N GLY A 915 -3.23 1.83 7.31
CA GLY A 915 -4.41 1.32 8.00
C GLY A 915 -4.10 0.70 9.36
N ALA A 916 -5.15 0.31 10.09
CA ALA A 916 -5.00 -0.46 11.32
C ALA A 916 -4.41 -1.85 11.00
N TYR A 917 -3.52 -2.33 11.86
CA TYR A 917 -3.02 -3.70 11.78
C TYR A 917 -4.17 -4.70 11.89
N LEU A 918 -4.20 -5.66 10.97
CA LEU A 918 -5.15 -6.77 10.98
C LEU A 918 -4.35 -8.08 10.97
N PRO A 919 -4.60 -8.99 11.93
CA PRO A 919 -3.85 -10.24 12.00
C PRO A 919 -4.15 -11.20 10.85
N GLY A 920 -5.37 -11.15 10.28
CA GLY A 920 -5.88 -12.18 9.37
C GLY A 920 -6.17 -13.49 10.12
N ASN A 921 -7.20 -14.21 9.69
CA ASN A 921 -7.59 -15.53 10.21
C ASN A 921 -7.46 -16.60 9.12
N TYR A 922 -6.32 -16.60 8.43
CA TYR A 922 -6.07 -17.50 7.31
C TYR A 922 -6.03 -18.96 7.78
N GLY A 923 -6.91 -19.79 7.23
CA GLY A 923 -6.90 -21.24 7.38
C GLY A 923 -6.31 -21.93 6.15
N LEU A 924 -6.04 -23.23 6.25
CA LEU A 924 -5.62 -24.09 5.14
C LEU A 924 -6.84 -24.64 4.42
N TYR A 925 -6.89 -24.50 3.10
CA TYR A 925 -8.05 -24.89 2.28
C TYR A 925 -7.65 -25.71 1.07
N LEU A 926 -8.55 -26.62 0.68
CA LEU A 926 -8.64 -27.14 -0.68
C LEU A 926 -9.60 -26.25 -1.47
N VAL A 927 -9.13 -25.69 -2.58
CA VAL A 927 -9.91 -24.85 -3.49
C VAL A 927 -9.89 -25.45 -4.89
N ASP A 928 -11.04 -25.44 -5.56
CA ASP A 928 -11.15 -25.84 -6.96
C ASP A 928 -11.48 -24.67 -7.88
N ALA A 929 -11.27 -24.88 -9.18
CA ALA A 929 -11.56 -23.89 -10.20
C ALA A 929 -13.06 -23.63 -10.42
N PHE A 930 -13.96 -24.44 -9.84
CA PHE A 930 -15.41 -24.24 -9.93
C PHE A 930 -15.93 -23.32 -8.83
N GLY A 931 -15.07 -22.86 -7.92
CA GLY A 931 -15.39 -21.93 -6.84
C GLY A 931 -15.73 -22.60 -5.51
N ASN A 932 -15.52 -23.91 -5.37
CA ASN A 932 -15.69 -24.62 -4.09
C ASN A 932 -14.46 -24.44 -3.18
N LYS A 933 -14.71 -24.50 -1.86
CA LYS A 933 -13.71 -24.27 -0.82
C LYS A 933 -13.95 -25.19 0.37
N GLU A 934 -12.98 -26.02 0.70
CA GLU A 934 -13.04 -26.93 1.84
C GLU A 934 -11.95 -26.61 2.86
N LEU A 935 -12.38 -26.28 4.08
CA LEU A 935 -11.46 -26.07 5.21
C LEU A 935 -10.79 -27.40 5.57
N LEU A 936 -9.46 -27.40 5.64
CA LEU A 936 -8.66 -28.52 6.10
C LEU A 936 -8.26 -28.33 7.57
N TYR A 937 -7.80 -27.14 7.92
CA TYR A 937 -7.39 -26.80 9.28
C TYR A 937 -7.31 -25.29 9.46
N ARG A 938 -7.70 -24.79 10.63
CA ARG A 938 -7.48 -23.40 11.07
C ARG A 938 -7.09 -23.44 12.54
N ASP A 939 -6.09 -22.65 12.89
CA ASP A 939 -5.77 -22.38 14.28
C ASP A 939 -6.48 -21.07 14.69
N PRO A 940 -7.27 -21.07 15.78
CA PRO A 940 -8.02 -19.89 16.21
C PRO A 940 -7.13 -18.75 16.72
N ASP A 941 -5.89 -19.02 17.12
CA ASP A 941 -4.99 -18.04 17.73
C ASP A 941 -4.04 -17.41 16.71
N ILE A 942 -3.74 -18.10 15.61
CA ILE A 942 -2.73 -17.64 14.64
C ILE A 942 -2.98 -18.16 13.22
N ALA A 943 -2.73 -17.30 12.22
CA ALA A 943 -2.88 -17.66 10.82
C ALA A 943 -1.94 -18.82 10.42
N CYS A 944 -2.47 -19.72 9.58
CA CYS A 944 -1.76 -20.84 8.98
C CYS A 944 -1.41 -20.51 7.52
N LEU A 945 -0.18 -20.81 7.08
CA LEU A 945 0.33 -20.47 5.75
C LEU A 945 1.08 -21.62 5.07
N SER A 946 1.18 -21.53 3.74
CA SER A 946 2.02 -22.40 2.90
C SER A 946 1.72 -23.89 3.05
N PRO A 947 0.49 -24.36 2.74
CA PRO A 947 0.19 -25.79 2.72
C PRO A 947 0.95 -26.51 1.60
N ILE A 948 1.86 -27.41 1.97
CA ILE A 948 2.71 -28.17 1.04
C ILE A 948 2.48 -29.68 1.27
N PRO A 949 2.06 -30.47 0.27
CA PRO A 949 2.00 -31.92 0.37
C PRO A 949 3.35 -32.52 0.76
N LEU A 950 3.38 -33.28 1.86
CA LEU A 950 4.60 -33.91 2.35
C LEU A 950 4.82 -35.27 1.66
N VAL A 951 5.07 -35.22 0.35
CA VAL A 951 5.32 -36.40 -0.50
C VAL A 951 6.40 -36.13 -1.53
N PRO A 952 7.19 -37.15 -1.93
CA PRO A 952 8.17 -37.00 -3.00
C PRO A 952 7.52 -36.47 -4.28
N ARG A 953 8.22 -35.56 -4.97
CA ARG A 953 7.79 -34.93 -6.21
C ARG A 953 8.82 -35.14 -7.31
N PRO A 954 8.41 -35.23 -8.59
CA PRO A 954 9.35 -35.35 -9.71
C PRO A 954 10.35 -34.19 -9.71
N ARG A 955 11.64 -34.53 -9.79
CA ARG A 955 12.71 -33.56 -10.00
C ARG A 955 12.76 -33.19 -11.49
N PRO A 956 12.61 -31.92 -11.88
CA PRO A 956 12.80 -31.47 -13.27
C PRO A 956 14.21 -31.80 -13.78
N LEU A 957 14.36 -31.89 -15.10
CA LEU A 957 15.68 -32.09 -15.70
C LEU A 957 16.61 -30.92 -15.35
N GLU A 958 17.84 -31.23 -15.00
CA GLU A 958 18.89 -30.23 -14.82
C GLU A 958 19.22 -29.59 -16.18
N THR A 959 19.23 -28.27 -16.23
CA THR A 959 19.74 -27.54 -17.38
C THR A 959 21.25 -27.40 -17.27
N VAL A 960 21.97 -27.36 -18.39
CA VAL A 960 23.44 -27.27 -18.40
C VAL A 960 23.87 -25.92 -17.79
N GLU A 961 24.57 -25.99 -16.66
CA GLU A 961 25.31 -24.85 -16.10
C GLU A 961 26.55 -24.59 -16.97
N ILE A 962 26.69 -23.37 -17.48
CA ILE A 962 27.78 -22.99 -18.40
C ILE A 962 28.68 -21.93 -17.76
N ALA A 963 28.17 -21.16 -16.79
CA ALA A 963 28.99 -20.19 -16.08
C ALA A 963 30.08 -20.94 -15.29
N SER A 964 31.36 -20.59 -15.52
CA SER A 964 32.49 -21.22 -14.83
C SER A 964 32.25 -21.20 -13.32
N PRO A 965 32.33 -22.35 -12.62
CA PRO A 965 32.26 -22.41 -11.18
C PRO A 965 33.57 -21.87 -10.62
N HIS A 966 33.74 -20.55 -10.62
CA HIS A 966 34.68 -19.95 -9.69
C HIS A 966 34.12 -20.24 -8.29
N ARG A 967 34.64 -21.29 -7.64
CA ARG A 967 34.54 -21.50 -6.19
C ARG A 967 34.81 -20.16 -5.52
N ARG A 968 33.78 -19.51 -5.00
CA ARG A 968 33.88 -18.18 -4.39
C ARG A 968 33.42 -18.33 -2.95
N THR A 969 34.41 -18.63 -2.10
CA THR A 969 34.25 -18.96 -0.68
C THR A 969 34.03 -17.73 0.22
N THR A 970 33.40 -16.66 -0.25
CA THR A 970 33.29 -15.42 0.53
C THR A 970 31.85 -14.95 0.70
N THR A 971 31.45 -14.83 1.96
CA THR A 971 30.15 -14.38 2.49
C THR A 971 29.87 -12.88 2.35
N ALA A 972 30.78 -12.13 1.69
CA ALA A 972 30.64 -10.70 1.45
C ALA A 972 30.36 -10.44 -0.04
N PRO A 973 29.53 -9.44 -0.41
CA PRO A 973 29.41 -9.03 -1.80
C PRO A 973 30.79 -8.66 -2.33
N HIS A 974 31.07 -9.13 -3.55
CA HIS A 974 32.32 -8.86 -4.24
C HIS A 974 32.55 -7.35 -4.38
N LEU A 975 33.28 -6.76 -3.43
CA LEU A 975 34.14 -5.63 -3.75
C LEU A 975 35.21 -6.20 -4.67
N ALA A 976 35.08 -5.98 -5.98
CA ALA A 976 36.17 -6.25 -6.90
C ALA A 976 37.42 -5.51 -6.37
N GLU A 977 38.57 -6.19 -6.29
CA GLU A 977 39.82 -5.51 -5.96
C GLU A 977 40.00 -4.35 -6.94
N ALA A 978 40.29 -3.16 -6.42
CA ALA A 978 40.48 -1.97 -7.24
C ALA A 978 41.57 -2.24 -8.29
N GLY A 979 41.20 -2.23 -9.57
CA GLY A 979 42.09 -2.51 -10.70
C GLY A 979 41.97 -3.91 -11.31
N SER A 980 41.14 -4.81 -10.77
CA SER A 980 40.82 -6.08 -11.43
C SER A 980 39.96 -5.88 -12.69
N GLN A 981 40.24 -6.65 -13.75
CA GLN A 981 39.47 -6.58 -14.99
C GLN A 981 38.05 -7.07 -14.72
N LYS A 982 37.04 -6.23 -14.99
CA LYS A 982 35.64 -6.63 -14.86
C LYS A 982 35.37 -7.86 -15.74
N PRO A 983 34.66 -8.88 -15.23
CA PRO A 983 34.29 -10.02 -16.04
C PRO A 983 33.46 -9.55 -17.25
N GLU A 984 33.63 -10.22 -18.39
CA GLU A 984 32.93 -9.89 -19.63
C GLU A 984 32.02 -11.04 -20.07
N ALA A 985 31.02 -10.69 -20.87
CA ALA A 985 30.11 -11.59 -21.57
C ALA A 985 29.93 -11.11 -23.01
N THR A 986 29.41 -11.98 -23.87
CA THR A 986 29.16 -11.67 -25.30
C THR A 986 27.67 -11.57 -25.56
N LEU A 987 27.25 -10.51 -26.25
CA LEU A 987 25.88 -10.29 -26.67
C LEU A 987 25.77 -10.21 -28.19
N THR A 988 24.73 -10.83 -28.72
CA THR A 988 24.36 -10.76 -30.13
C THR A 988 22.92 -10.27 -30.27
N VAL A 989 22.69 -9.29 -31.13
CA VAL A 989 21.34 -8.92 -31.60
C VAL A 989 21.24 -9.32 -33.06
N LEU A 990 20.28 -10.19 -33.40
CA LEU A 990 20.14 -10.69 -34.77
C LEU A 990 19.67 -9.60 -35.73
N ASN A 991 18.64 -8.85 -35.35
CA ASN A 991 18.15 -7.71 -36.13
C ASN A 991 17.50 -6.64 -35.24
N VAL A 992 18.13 -5.48 -35.11
CA VAL A 992 17.58 -4.36 -34.32
C VAL A 992 16.23 -3.86 -34.82
N TYR A 993 15.89 -4.10 -36.09
CA TYR A 993 14.62 -3.65 -36.68
C TYR A 993 13.44 -4.55 -36.33
N ASP A 994 13.69 -5.75 -35.77
CA ASP A 994 12.65 -6.60 -35.21
C ASP A 994 12.22 -6.05 -33.84
N SER A 995 11.14 -5.28 -33.83
CA SER A 995 10.64 -4.56 -32.65
C SER A 995 9.12 -4.57 -32.59
N ARG A 996 8.56 -4.51 -31.37
CA ARG A 996 7.10 -4.42 -31.13
C ARG A 996 6.42 -3.21 -31.78
N ARG A 997 7.15 -2.10 -31.97
CA ARG A 997 6.66 -0.88 -32.63
C ARG A 997 7.43 -0.64 -33.93
N PRO A 998 6.76 -0.12 -34.97
CA PRO A 998 7.45 0.22 -36.21
C PRO A 998 8.45 1.37 -35.98
N TRP A 999 9.55 1.33 -36.71
CA TRP A 999 10.52 2.42 -36.78
C TRP A 999 9.99 3.57 -37.65
N PRO A 1000 10.40 4.82 -37.41
CA PRO A 1000 10.09 5.92 -38.33
C PRO A 1000 10.66 5.63 -39.72
N GLU A 1001 9.95 6.05 -40.77
CA GLU A 1001 10.37 5.84 -42.15
C GLU A 1001 11.78 6.40 -42.41
N GLY A 1002 12.60 5.65 -43.16
CA GLY A 1002 13.98 6.04 -43.48
C GLY A 1002 14.97 5.98 -42.31
N THR A 1003 14.57 5.53 -41.12
CA THR A 1003 15.47 5.40 -39.98
C THR A 1003 16.55 4.35 -40.26
N ARG A 1004 17.82 4.76 -40.15
CA ARG A 1004 18.96 3.85 -40.22
C ARG A 1004 19.69 3.79 -38.88
N ILE A 1005 19.67 2.63 -38.25
CA ILE A 1005 20.42 2.36 -37.03
C ILE A 1005 21.86 2.00 -37.39
N THR A 1006 22.84 2.69 -36.79
CA THR A 1006 24.28 2.50 -37.07
C THR A 1006 25.07 2.04 -35.86
N ALA A 1007 24.52 2.21 -34.65
CA ALA A 1007 25.16 1.78 -33.42
C ALA A 1007 24.14 1.46 -32.32
N LEU A 1008 24.54 0.64 -31.35
CA LEU A 1008 23.89 0.52 -30.06
C LEU A 1008 24.72 1.25 -29.01
N ARG A 1009 24.08 2.04 -28.15
CA ARG A 1009 24.66 2.55 -26.90
C ARG A 1009 24.37 1.56 -25.79
N VAL A 1010 25.41 1.18 -25.06
CA VAL A 1010 25.30 0.32 -23.87
C VAL A 1010 25.40 1.21 -22.64
N LEU A 1011 24.38 1.15 -21.79
CA LEU A 1011 24.32 1.89 -20.53
C LEU A 1011 24.24 0.93 -19.36
N GLN A 1012 24.82 1.33 -18.23
CA GLN A 1012 24.63 0.68 -16.94
C GLN A 1012 23.62 1.48 -16.10
N VAL A 1013 22.66 0.81 -15.47
CA VAL A 1013 21.82 1.39 -14.40
C VAL A 1013 22.50 1.09 -13.07
N LEU A 1014 22.63 2.09 -12.21
CA LEU A 1014 23.34 1.95 -10.94
C LEU A 1014 22.36 1.67 -9.79
N PRO A 1015 22.63 0.68 -8.92
CA PRO A 1015 21.91 0.50 -7.67
C PRO A 1015 22.01 1.74 -6.78
N MET A 1016 20.92 2.10 -6.12
CA MET A 1016 20.93 3.21 -5.16
C MET A 1016 21.69 2.84 -3.89
N SER A 1017 22.83 3.46 -3.63
CA SER A 1017 23.67 3.20 -2.45
C SER A 1017 23.18 3.87 -1.16
N VAL A 1018 22.21 4.79 -1.25
CA VAL A 1018 21.64 5.51 -0.10
C VAL A 1018 20.10 5.50 -0.14
N PRO A 1019 19.42 5.58 1.02
CA PRO A 1019 17.96 5.59 1.08
C PRO A 1019 17.31 6.77 0.34
N SER A 1020 16.12 6.55 -0.22
CA SER A 1020 15.25 7.62 -0.69
C SER A 1020 14.39 8.14 0.48
N GLY A 1021 14.26 9.45 0.72
CA GLY A 1021 13.36 9.94 1.79
C GLY A 1021 13.63 11.30 2.46
N GLY A 1022 14.74 11.98 2.17
CA GLY A 1022 15.01 13.35 2.67
C GLY A 1022 16.24 13.98 2.01
N PRO A 1023 16.40 15.32 1.99
CA PRO A 1023 17.59 15.93 1.40
C PRO A 1023 18.82 15.65 2.28
N PRO A 1024 20.04 15.42 1.71
CA PRO A 1024 20.42 15.74 0.33
C PRO A 1024 21.11 14.60 -0.45
N HIS A 1025 20.63 14.31 -1.66
CA HIS A 1025 21.38 14.31 -2.93
C HIS A 1025 20.46 13.86 -4.07
N GLU A 1026 19.63 14.75 -4.58
CA GLU A 1026 18.83 14.46 -5.78
C GLU A 1026 19.74 14.44 -7.00
N THR A 1027 19.66 13.36 -7.78
CA THR A 1027 20.50 13.11 -8.96
C THR A 1027 20.10 13.96 -10.17
N GLY A 1028 18.89 14.54 -10.14
CA GLY A 1028 18.38 15.46 -11.15
C GLY A 1028 16.92 15.85 -10.89
N VAL A 1029 16.34 16.67 -11.77
CA VAL A 1029 14.88 16.90 -11.76
C VAL A 1029 14.18 15.59 -12.11
N ARG A 1030 13.15 15.22 -11.34
CA ARG A 1030 12.36 13.98 -11.50
C ARG A 1030 11.47 13.98 -12.75
N LEU A 1031 12.11 13.96 -13.91
CA LEU A 1031 11.53 13.91 -15.24
C LEU A 1031 12.29 12.87 -16.07
N PRO A 1032 11.66 12.29 -17.12
CA PRO A 1032 10.22 12.22 -17.34
C PRO A 1032 9.52 11.25 -16.36
N GLU A 1033 8.31 11.58 -15.92
CA GLU A 1033 7.40 10.67 -15.19
C GLU A 1033 7.91 10.03 -13.87
N ALA A 1034 9.03 10.50 -13.31
CA ALA A 1034 9.61 10.04 -12.03
C ALA A 1034 9.02 10.75 -10.79
N GLY A 1035 7.78 11.25 -10.84
CA GLY A 1035 7.23 12.15 -9.81
C GLY A 1035 7.29 11.61 -8.37
N ASP A 1036 7.26 10.29 -8.21
CA ASP A 1036 7.30 9.54 -6.95
C ASP A 1036 8.63 8.81 -6.70
N SER A 1037 9.66 8.99 -7.54
CA SER A 1037 10.92 8.23 -7.47
C SER A 1037 12.16 9.11 -7.73
N VAL A 1038 13.31 8.71 -7.17
CA VAL A 1038 14.62 9.28 -7.53
C VAL A 1038 14.95 8.94 -8.99
N VAL A 1039 15.62 9.85 -9.71
CA VAL A 1039 16.08 9.61 -11.08
C VAL A 1039 17.21 8.57 -11.08
N PRO A 1040 17.10 7.46 -11.83
CA PRO A 1040 18.13 6.43 -11.83
C PRO A 1040 19.44 6.96 -12.41
N CYS A 1041 20.55 6.84 -11.69
CA CYS A 1041 21.87 7.16 -12.23
C CYS A 1041 22.27 6.13 -13.28
N ARG A 1042 22.85 6.60 -14.39
CA ARG A 1042 23.28 5.74 -15.50
C ARG A 1042 24.63 6.14 -16.03
N TYR A 1043 25.46 5.15 -16.38
CA TYR A 1043 26.73 5.35 -17.05
C TYR A 1043 26.67 4.90 -18.50
N VAL A 1044 27.23 5.70 -19.40
CA VAL A 1044 27.37 5.34 -20.81
C VAL A 1044 28.66 4.55 -20.97
N LEU A 1045 28.56 3.22 -20.99
CA LEU A 1045 29.73 2.36 -21.08
C LEU A 1045 30.42 2.47 -22.44
N GLY A 1046 29.64 2.73 -23.49
CA GLY A 1046 30.15 3.00 -24.82
C GLY A 1046 29.15 2.67 -25.91
N THR A 1047 29.64 2.64 -27.14
CA THR A 1047 28.87 2.28 -28.33
C THR A 1047 29.49 1.11 -29.08
N VAL A 1048 28.65 0.36 -29.80
CA VAL A 1048 29.05 -0.76 -30.66
C VAL A 1048 28.36 -0.62 -32.01
N PRO A 1049 29.02 -1.04 -33.11
CA PRO A 1049 28.45 -0.90 -34.44
C PRO A 1049 27.25 -1.84 -34.65
N VAL A 1050 26.27 -1.35 -35.39
CA VAL A 1050 25.18 -2.13 -35.99
C VAL A 1050 25.45 -2.23 -37.48
N GLU A 1051 25.46 -3.46 -38.00
CA GLU A 1051 25.73 -3.73 -39.40
C GLU A 1051 24.55 -3.33 -40.30
N ALA A 1052 24.76 -3.31 -41.61
CA ALA A 1052 23.75 -2.90 -42.57
C ALA A 1052 22.49 -3.79 -42.58
N ASP A 1053 22.60 -5.05 -42.15
CA ASP A 1053 21.48 -5.98 -41.98
C ASP A 1053 20.76 -5.85 -40.62
N GLY A 1054 21.15 -4.86 -39.80
CA GLY A 1054 20.60 -4.62 -38.47
C GLY A 1054 21.20 -5.49 -37.37
N SER A 1055 22.21 -6.33 -37.67
CA SER A 1055 22.82 -7.19 -36.66
C SER A 1055 23.89 -6.48 -35.83
N ALA A 1056 24.07 -6.90 -34.57
CA ALA A 1056 25.13 -6.42 -33.68
C ALA A 1056 25.75 -7.59 -32.91
N HIS A 1057 27.07 -7.57 -32.71
CA HIS A 1057 27.80 -8.60 -31.97
C HIS A 1057 28.97 -7.96 -31.21
N PHE A 1058 28.95 -8.07 -29.88
CA PHE A 1058 29.86 -7.32 -29.01
C PHE A 1058 30.06 -7.94 -27.63
N THR A 1059 31.15 -7.53 -26.95
CA THR A 1059 31.40 -7.83 -25.54
C THR A 1059 30.87 -6.73 -24.63
N ALA A 1060 30.30 -7.09 -23.48
CA ALA A 1060 29.82 -6.18 -22.45
C ALA A 1060 30.25 -6.66 -21.05
N PRO A 1061 30.33 -5.77 -20.04
CA PRO A 1061 30.62 -6.19 -18.67
C PRO A 1061 29.52 -7.10 -18.10
N ALA A 1062 29.93 -8.10 -17.34
CA ALA A 1062 29.06 -9.00 -16.60
C ALA A 1062 28.86 -8.52 -15.15
N ASN A 1063 27.84 -9.08 -14.48
CA ASN A 1063 27.44 -8.77 -13.10
C ASN A 1063 27.06 -7.30 -12.87
N VAL A 1064 26.63 -6.60 -13.92
CA VAL A 1064 26.10 -5.24 -13.85
C VAL A 1064 24.78 -5.16 -14.60
N GLU A 1065 23.89 -4.27 -14.15
CA GLU A 1065 22.60 -4.05 -14.80
C GLU A 1065 22.77 -3.17 -16.05
N LEU A 1066 22.40 -3.70 -17.20
CA LEU A 1066 22.59 -3.12 -18.53
C LEU A 1066 21.27 -2.82 -19.22
N PHE A 1067 21.24 -1.74 -19.99
CA PHE A 1067 20.20 -1.50 -20.99
C PHE A 1067 20.76 -0.81 -22.25
N PHE A 1068 19.98 -0.85 -23.32
CA PHE A 1068 20.42 -0.45 -24.66
C PHE A 1068 19.59 0.69 -25.24
N GLN A 1069 20.26 1.51 -26.06
CA GLN A 1069 19.62 2.51 -26.93
C GLN A 1069 20.07 2.30 -28.38
N ALA A 1070 19.12 2.30 -29.32
CA ALA A 1070 19.40 2.23 -30.75
C ALA A 1070 19.69 3.64 -31.29
N LEU A 1071 20.85 3.82 -31.94
CA LEU A 1071 21.33 5.12 -32.42
C LEU A 1071 21.29 5.23 -33.94
N ASP A 1072 20.86 6.39 -34.43
CA ASP A 1072 20.92 6.73 -35.85
C ASP A 1072 22.35 7.11 -36.32
N GLU A 1073 22.51 7.47 -37.59
CA GLU A 1073 23.78 7.94 -38.17
C GLU A 1073 24.32 9.27 -37.58
N ARG A 1074 23.47 10.02 -36.88
CA ARG A 1074 23.84 11.24 -36.13
C ARG A 1074 24.21 10.93 -34.68
N GLY A 1075 24.08 9.66 -34.26
CA GLY A 1075 24.29 9.18 -32.90
C GLY A 1075 23.13 9.43 -31.94
N LEU A 1076 21.97 9.91 -32.41
CA LEU A 1076 20.83 10.22 -31.54
C LEU A 1076 20.06 8.95 -31.20
N ALA A 1077 19.61 8.82 -29.94
CA ALA A 1077 18.76 7.71 -29.54
C ALA A 1077 17.40 7.77 -30.24
N VAL A 1078 17.10 6.76 -31.04
CA VAL A 1078 15.79 6.59 -31.70
C VAL A 1078 14.83 5.86 -30.77
N GLN A 1079 15.32 4.86 -30.05
CA GLN A 1079 14.55 4.10 -29.07
C GLN A 1079 15.46 3.72 -27.89
N SER A 1080 14.87 3.68 -26.69
CA SER A 1080 15.52 3.25 -25.46
C SER A 1080 14.70 2.14 -24.82
N MET A 1081 15.39 1.13 -24.29
CA MET A 1081 14.77 0.23 -23.32
C MET A 1081 14.26 1.03 -22.12
N ARG A 1082 13.17 0.56 -21.51
CA ARG A 1082 12.66 0.98 -20.20
C ARG A 1082 12.63 -0.22 -19.25
N SER A 1083 13.58 -1.13 -19.43
CA SER A 1083 13.81 -2.37 -18.70
C SER A 1083 15.31 -2.52 -18.62
N ALA A 1084 15.79 -3.45 -17.81
CA ALA A 1084 17.19 -3.83 -17.83
C ALA A 1084 17.38 -5.33 -17.92
N THR A 1085 18.58 -5.70 -18.34
CA THR A 1085 19.08 -7.07 -18.36
C THR A 1085 20.45 -7.09 -17.70
N TYR A 1086 21.04 -8.26 -17.55
CA TYR A 1086 22.41 -8.43 -17.09
C TYR A 1086 22.98 -9.68 -17.73
N LEU A 1087 24.29 -9.84 -17.62
CA LEU A 1087 25.01 -10.98 -18.13
C LEU A 1087 25.88 -11.54 -17.02
N LEU A 1088 26.09 -12.86 -17.05
CA LEU A 1088 27.04 -13.53 -16.17
C LEU A 1088 28.40 -13.74 -16.86
N PRO A 1089 29.49 -13.91 -16.09
CA PRO A 1089 30.83 -14.06 -16.66
C PRO A 1089 30.89 -15.20 -17.69
N GLY A 1090 31.36 -14.89 -18.90
CA GLY A 1090 31.49 -15.85 -20.01
C GLY A 1090 30.18 -16.21 -20.72
N GLU A 1091 29.04 -15.64 -20.33
CA GLU A 1091 27.76 -15.85 -21.00
C GLU A 1091 27.80 -15.40 -22.46
N LYS A 1092 27.09 -16.14 -23.33
CA LYS A 1092 26.82 -15.76 -24.71
C LYS A 1092 25.31 -15.62 -24.91
N LEU A 1093 24.82 -14.39 -24.79
CA LEU A 1093 23.38 -14.08 -24.92
C LEU A 1093 23.05 -13.69 -26.36
N SER A 1094 21.93 -14.17 -26.88
CA SER A 1094 21.41 -13.78 -28.20
C SER A 1094 19.97 -13.29 -28.11
N CYS A 1095 19.74 -12.06 -28.57
CA CYS A 1095 18.44 -11.42 -28.70
C CYS A 1095 17.99 -11.46 -30.16
N LYS A 1096 16.69 -11.68 -30.40
CA LYS A 1096 16.14 -11.69 -31.78
C LYS A 1096 16.09 -10.27 -32.35
N GLY A 1097 15.62 -9.33 -31.54
CA GLY A 1097 15.59 -7.92 -31.90
C GLY A 1097 15.48 -6.99 -30.71
N CYS A 1098 15.15 -5.73 -30.98
CA CYS A 1098 15.03 -4.68 -29.98
C CYS A 1098 13.60 -4.67 -29.44
N HIS A 1099 13.34 -5.48 -28.41
CA HIS A 1099 12.01 -5.63 -27.81
C HIS A 1099 11.03 -6.33 -28.76
N GLU A 1100 11.41 -7.52 -29.25
CA GLU A 1100 10.62 -8.31 -30.20
C GLU A 1100 9.29 -8.83 -29.59
N THR A 1101 8.40 -9.31 -30.46
CA THR A 1101 7.18 -10.00 -30.04
C THR A 1101 7.53 -11.34 -29.40
N GLN A 1102 7.17 -11.51 -28.13
CA GLN A 1102 7.35 -12.76 -27.39
C GLN A 1102 6.55 -13.90 -28.06
N GLY A 1103 7.09 -15.13 -28.02
CA GLY A 1103 6.46 -16.31 -28.62
C GLY A 1103 6.66 -16.47 -30.14
N ARG A 1104 7.16 -15.45 -30.85
CA ARG A 1104 7.52 -15.57 -32.27
C ARG A 1104 8.86 -16.29 -32.43
N ALA A 1105 8.95 -17.34 -33.23
CA ALA A 1105 10.24 -17.94 -33.61
C ALA A 1105 11.12 -16.88 -34.31
N PRO A 1106 12.45 -16.87 -34.13
CA PRO A 1106 13.30 -15.99 -34.94
C PRO A 1106 13.04 -16.26 -36.42
N GLU A 1107 12.89 -15.21 -37.24
CA GLU A 1107 12.88 -15.40 -38.68
C GLU A 1107 14.22 -16.00 -39.11
N VAL A 1108 14.18 -17.15 -39.77
CA VAL A 1108 15.38 -17.81 -40.29
C VAL A 1108 15.92 -16.95 -41.42
N THR A 1109 16.99 -16.21 -41.16
CA THR A 1109 17.67 -15.44 -42.20
C THR A 1109 18.33 -16.41 -43.18
N GLN A 1110 18.21 -16.16 -44.49
CA GLN A 1110 18.86 -17.00 -45.52
C GLN A 1110 20.40 -16.93 -45.47
N ALA A 1111 20.96 -15.98 -44.72
CA ALA A 1111 22.40 -15.82 -44.51
C ALA A 1111 22.72 -15.57 -43.03
N VAL A 1112 23.94 -15.96 -42.62
CA VAL A 1112 24.48 -15.64 -41.30
C VAL A 1112 24.57 -14.11 -41.15
N PRO A 1113 24.02 -13.51 -40.06
CA PRO A 1113 24.10 -12.07 -39.79
C PRO A 1113 25.53 -11.54 -39.93
N LEU A 1114 25.67 -10.36 -40.53
CA LEU A 1114 26.97 -9.75 -40.84
C LEU A 1114 27.84 -9.60 -39.59
N ALA A 1115 27.26 -9.25 -38.45
CA ALA A 1115 28.01 -9.03 -37.21
C ALA A 1115 28.65 -10.32 -36.67
N LEU A 1116 28.05 -11.49 -36.95
CA LEU A 1116 28.58 -12.80 -36.54
C LEU A 1116 29.72 -13.31 -37.44
N ARG A 1117 30.05 -12.61 -38.52
CA ARG A 1117 31.16 -12.97 -39.43
C ARG A 1117 32.51 -12.41 -38.97
N ARG A 1118 32.53 -11.71 -37.84
CA ARG A 1118 33.71 -11.11 -37.23
C ARG A 1118 33.69 -11.35 -35.72
N GLU A 1119 34.84 -11.13 -35.09
CA GLU A 1119 34.93 -11.14 -33.63
C GLU A 1119 33.98 -10.09 -33.01
N PRO A 1120 33.47 -10.35 -31.78
CA PRO A 1120 32.63 -9.40 -31.09
C PRO A 1120 33.35 -8.06 -30.88
N SER A 1121 32.66 -6.96 -31.20
CA SER A 1121 33.19 -5.61 -30.99
C SER A 1121 33.38 -5.31 -29.50
N ARG A 1122 34.45 -4.60 -29.16
CA ARG A 1122 34.58 -3.97 -27.84
C ARG A 1122 33.83 -2.64 -27.80
N LEU A 1123 33.36 -2.27 -26.61
CA LEU A 1123 32.69 -0.98 -26.38
C LEU A 1123 33.66 0.16 -26.71
N LYS A 1124 33.27 1.07 -27.60
CA LYS A 1124 33.98 2.32 -27.83
C LYS A 1124 33.47 3.38 -26.84
N PRO A 1125 34.32 3.93 -25.95
CA PRO A 1125 33.91 5.00 -25.03
C PRO A 1125 33.31 6.20 -25.77
N ASP A 1126 32.34 6.87 -25.14
CA ASP A 1126 31.76 8.12 -25.63
C ASP A 1126 32.56 9.34 -25.09
N VAL A 1127 32.01 10.55 -25.22
CA VAL A 1127 32.66 11.80 -24.75
C VAL A 1127 32.88 11.83 -23.23
N ASP A 1128 33.90 12.59 -22.78
CA ASP A 1128 34.19 12.78 -21.35
C ASP A 1128 32.98 13.34 -20.57
N GLY A 1129 32.79 12.85 -19.34
CA GLY A 1129 31.64 13.17 -18.50
C GLY A 1129 30.44 12.25 -18.70
N SER A 1130 30.55 11.20 -19.53
CA SER A 1130 29.50 10.18 -19.74
C SER A 1130 29.70 8.88 -18.93
N ASN A 1131 30.93 8.60 -18.49
CA ASN A 1131 31.29 7.47 -17.62
C ASN A 1131 32.53 7.81 -16.76
N PRO A 1132 32.37 8.13 -15.45
CA PRO A 1132 31.08 8.29 -14.77
C PRO A 1132 30.32 9.50 -15.32
N PHE A 1133 28.99 9.41 -15.33
CA PHE A 1133 28.14 10.50 -15.81
C PHE A 1133 28.22 11.73 -14.90
N SER A 1134 28.34 12.92 -15.48
CA SER A 1134 28.39 14.19 -14.74
C SER A 1134 28.02 15.38 -15.63
N TYR A 1135 26.89 16.06 -15.34
CA TYR A 1135 26.50 17.28 -16.06
C TYR A 1135 27.56 18.39 -16.01
N PRO A 1136 28.20 18.67 -14.84
CA PRO A 1136 29.31 19.63 -14.77
C PRO A 1136 30.48 19.36 -15.72
N ARG A 1137 30.74 18.11 -16.09
CA ARG A 1137 31.80 17.74 -17.05
C ARG A 1137 31.29 17.60 -18.47
N LEU A 1138 30.09 17.06 -18.63
CA LEU A 1138 29.50 16.74 -19.92
C LEU A 1138 28.96 18.00 -20.61
N VAL A 1139 28.13 18.79 -19.92
CA VAL A 1139 27.30 19.86 -20.51
C VAL A 1139 27.82 21.25 -20.21
N GLN A 1140 28.15 21.55 -18.95
CA GLN A 1140 28.51 22.93 -18.57
C GLN A 1140 29.69 23.50 -19.37
N PRO A 1141 30.76 22.75 -19.70
CA PRO A 1141 31.86 23.30 -20.50
C PRO A 1141 31.44 23.72 -21.91
N VAL A 1142 30.42 23.07 -22.48
CA VAL A 1142 29.82 23.45 -23.77
C VAL A 1142 29.11 24.78 -23.63
N LEU A 1143 28.32 24.96 -22.56
CA LEU A 1143 27.57 26.18 -22.29
C LEU A 1143 28.51 27.36 -21.99
N ASP A 1144 29.54 27.14 -21.18
CA ASP A 1144 30.53 28.16 -20.80
C ASP A 1144 31.24 28.73 -22.04
N ARG A 1145 31.58 27.87 -23.01
CA ARG A 1145 32.25 28.27 -24.25
C ARG A 1145 31.30 28.94 -25.24
N ASN A 1146 30.10 28.39 -25.41
CA ASN A 1146 29.25 28.71 -26.56
C ASN A 1146 28.01 29.56 -26.25
N CYS A 1147 27.55 29.59 -24.99
CA CYS A 1147 26.24 30.17 -24.64
C CYS A 1147 26.35 31.27 -23.57
N VAL A 1148 27.10 31.02 -22.49
CA VAL A 1148 27.20 31.93 -21.33
C VAL A 1148 27.60 33.35 -21.72
N PRO A 1149 28.61 33.61 -22.59
CA PRO A 1149 29.02 34.97 -22.92
C PRO A 1149 27.89 35.83 -23.50
N CYS A 1150 27.01 35.26 -24.33
CA CYS A 1150 25.88 35.98 -24.93
C CYS A 1150 24.69 36.10 -23.97
N HIS A 1151 24.43 35.05 -23.18
CA HIS A 1151 23.34 35.03 -22.21
C HIS A 1151 23.58 36.01 -21.04
N THR A 1152 24.83 36.15 -20.58
CA THR A 1152 25.21 37.13 -19.55
C THR A 1152 25.10 38.58 -20.04
N LYS A 1153 25.33 38.84 -21.34
CA LYS A 1153 25.19 40.18 -21.93
C LYS A 1153 23.75 40.67 -22.05
N ASN A 1154 22.76 39.78 -21.95
CA ASN A 1154 21.34 40.11 -22.16
C ASN A 1154 20.44 39.70 -20.96
N PRO A 1155 20.75 40.15 -19.73
CA PRO A 1155 19.99 39.77 -18.54
C PRO A 1155 18.58 40.36 -18.63
N GLY A 1156 17.57 39.50 -18.76
CA GLY A 1156 16.16 39.88 -18.92
C GLY A 1156 15.53 39.46 -20.26
N LYS A 1157 16.34 39.14 -21.28
CA LYS A 1157 15.87 38.51 -22.53
C LYS A 1157 16.34 37.07 -22.69
N ALA A 1158 17.51 36.74 -22.13
CA ALA A 1158 18.08 35.40 -22.14
C ALA A 1158 18.05 34.79 -20.73
N PRO A 1159 17.80 33.48 -20.60
CA PRO A 1159 17.86 32.82 -19.31
C PRO A 1159 19.31 32.58 -18.87
N ASN A 1160 19.53 32.43 -17.57
CA ASN A 1160 20.86 32.22 -17.00
C ASN A 1160 21.37 30.79 -17.27
N LEU A 1161 22.45 30.68 -18.05
CA LEU A 1161 23.13 29.42 -18.39
C LEU A 1161 24.50 29.25 -17.70
N GLY A 1162 24.81 30.11 -16.75
CA GLY A 1162 26.01 29.98 -15.92
C GLY A 1162 25.85 28.92 -14.83
N LYS A 1163 26.92 28.77 -14.03
CA LYS A 1163 26.93 27.88 -12.86
C LYS A 1163 26.09 28.46 -11.71
N GLU A 1164 26.22 29.75 -11.46
CA GLU A 1164 25.61 30.44 -10.32
C GLU A 1164 24.32 31.20 -10.68
N PRO A 1165 23.38 31.37 -9.72
CA PRO A 1165 23.41 30.81 -8.36
C PRO A 1165 23.07 29.32 -8.36
N LEU A 1166 23.75 28.54 -7.51
CA LEU A 1166 23.34 27.17 -7.24
C LEU A 1166 21.94 27.14 -6.61
N GLN A 1167 21.07 26.28 -7.12
CA GLN A 1167 19.76 25.99 -6.52
C GLN A 1167 19.60 24.49 -6.40
N ARG A 1168 19.25 24.01 -5.20
CA ARG A 1168 19.14 22.57 -4.88
C ARG A 1168 20.42 21.78 -5.16
N ASN A 1169 21.58 22.42 -5.02
CA ASN A 1169 22.87 21.87 -5.41
C ASN A 1169 22.95 21.52 -6.91
N TRP A 1170 22.29 22.28 -7.77
CA TRP A 1170 22.47 22.19 -9.22
C TRP A 1170 22.81 23.56 -9.80
N TYR A 1171 23.51 23.55 -10.95
CA TYR A 1171 23.87 24.77 -11.66
C TYR A 1171 22.62 25.55 -12.13
N ALA A 1172 22.71 26.87 -12.20
CA ALA A 1172 21.63 27.71 -12.73
C ALA A 1172 21.24 27.29 -14.17
N SER A 1173 22.23 26.89 -14.97
CA SER A 1173 22.04 26.32 -16.31
C SER A 1173 21.14 25.09 -16.33
N TYR A 1174 21.35 24.14 -15.41
CA TYR A 1174 20.56 22.92 -15.33
C TYR A 1174 19.12 23.21 -14.94
N ASN A 1175 18.94 24.00 -13.88
CA ASN A 1175 17.62 24.45 -13.42
C ASN A 1175 16.82 25.16 -14.52
N THR A 1176 17.53 25.85 -15.41
CA THR A 1176 16.95 26.50 -16.59
C THR A 1176 16.61 25.50 -17.71
N LEU A 1177 17.54 24.61 -18.04
CA LEU A 1177 17.48 23.78 -19.24
C LEU A 1177 16.68 22.49 -19.07
N ALA A 1178 16.64 21.90 -17.88
CA ALA A 1178 16.00 20.60 -17.64
C ALA A 1178 14.53 20.56 -18.12
N ARG A 1179 13.79 21.66 -17.97
CA ARG A 1179 12.39 21.78 -18.45
C ARG A 1179 12.23 21.80 -19.98
N TYR A 1180 13.31 22.05 -20.72
CA TYR A 1180 13.36 21.96 -22.18
C TYR A 1180 13.95 20.62 -22.65
N GLY A 1181 14.41 19.77 -21.72
CA GLY A 1181 14.90 18.43 -22.00
C GLY A 1181 13.79 17.45 -22.39
N TYR A 1182 14.04 16.17 -22.18
CA TYR A 1182 13.04 15.13 -22.40
C TYR A 1182 12.14 14.99 -21.16
N THR A 1183 10.87 15.40 -21.27
CA THR A 1183 10.00 15.60 -20.09
C THR A 1183 8.81 14.65 -19.98
N THR A 1184 8.51 13.87 -21.02
CA THR A 1184 7.44 12.85 -20.98
C THR A 1184 7.69 11.76 -22.02
N TYR A 1185 7.33 10.53 -21.68
CA TYR A 1185 7.28 9.42 -22.62
C TYR A 1185 5.99 9.39 -23.45
N LYS A 1186 4.95 10.13 -23.03
CA LYS A 1186 3.54 10.10 -23.50
C LYS A 1186 2.85 8.77 -23.20
N ASP A 1187 3.53 7.66 -23.48
CA ASP A 1187 3.19 6.31 -23.07
C ASP A 1187 3.94 6.00 -21.77
N GLY A 1188 3.22 5.72 -20.67
CA GLY A 1188 3.83 5.50 -19.36
C GLY A 1188 4.63 4.20 -19.21
N TYR A 1189 4.64 3.32 -20.21
CA TYR A 1189 5.25 1.98 -20.12
C TYR A 1189 6.30 1.72 -21.20
N ARG A 1190 6.18 2.38 -22.36
CA ARG A 1190 7.07 2.16 -23.52
C ARG A 1190 7.69 3.42 -24.05
N THR A 1191 8.80 3.26 -24.75
CA THR A 1191 9.38 4.32 -25.58
C THR A 1191 8.73 4.27 -26.97
N THR A 1192 8.40 5.43 -27.54
CA THR A 1192 7.94 5.54 -28.94
C THR A 1192 9.14 5.82 -29.85
N PRO A 1193 9.47 4.93 -30.81
CA PRO A 1193 10.59 5.15 -31.73
C PRO A 1193 10.54 6.52 -32.41
N GLY A 1194 11.67 7.24 -32.40
CA GLY A 1194 11.82 8.58 -32.97
C GLY A 1194 11.34 9.73 -32.08
N GLN A 1195 10.73 9.45 -30.92
CA GLN A 1195 10.20 10.46 -29.99
C GLN A 1195 10.84 10.37 -28.59
N PHE A 1196 12.09 9.91 -28.51
CA PHE A 1196 12.82 9.71 -27.26
C PHE A 1196 14.02 10.66 -27.14
N GLY A 1197 14.44 10.93 -25.90
CA GLY A 1197 15.72 11.59 -25.63
C GLY A 1197 15.84 12.94 -26.32
N ALA A 1198 16.96 13.16 -27.02
CA ALA A 1198 17.18 14.38 -27.79
C ALA A 1198 16.05 14.63 -28.80
N ARG A 1199 15.64 13.63 -29.59
CA ARG A 1199 14.58 13.76 -30.61
C ARG A 1199 13.21 14.11 -30.03
N GLY A 1200 12.95 13.76 -28.77
CA GLY A 1200 11.73 14.10 -28.05
C GLY A 1200 11.81 15.42 -27.26
N SER A 1201 12.95 16.12 -27.29
CA SER A 1201 13.19 17.30 -26.45
C SER A 1201 12.98 18.62 -27.21
N LYS A 1202 12.46 19.64 -26.49
CA LYS A 1202 12.30 20.99 -27.06
C LYS A 1202 13.66 21.67 -27.29
N LEU A 1203 14.64 21.37 -26.44
CA LEU A 1203 15.98 21.95 -26.55
C LEU A 1203 16.66 21.53 -27.85
N PHE A 1204 16.59 20.24 -28.21
CA PHE A 1204 17.12 19.76 -29.48
C PHE A 1204 16.47 20.44 -30.68
N GLU A 1205 15.13 20.53 -30.69
CA GLU A 1205 14.38 21.21 -31.75
C GLU A 1205 14.83 22.66 -31.94
N MET A 1206 15.08 23.38 -30.84
CA MET A 1206 15.60 24.74 -30.86
C MET A 1206 17.01 24.84 -31.43
N LEU A 1207 17.90 23.91 -31.02
CA LEU A 1207 19.29 23.89 -31.50
C LEU A 1207 19.37 23.50 -32.98
N GLU A 1208 18.52 22.58 -33.43
CA GLU A 1208 18.47 22.11 -34.82
C GLU A 1208 17.94 23.18 -35.78
N LYS A 1209 16.94 23.97 -35.35
CA LYS A 1209 16.44 25.13 -36.12
C LYS A 1209 17.48 26.26 -36.26
N GLY A 1210 18.55 26.21 -35.46
CA GLY A 1210 19.53 27.28 -35.33
C GLY A 1210 19.16 28.27 -34.22
N HIS A 1211 20.18 28.78 -33.53
CA HIS A 1211 20.02 29.74 -32.44
C HIS A 1211 20.90 30.96 -32.68
N HIS A 1212 20.34 31.97 -33.36
CA HIS A 1212 21.09 33.13 -33.87
C HIS A 1212 22.27 32.67 -34.77
N ASP A 1213 23.45 33.29 -34.63
CA ASP A 1213 24.65 32.96 -35.41
C ASP A 1213 25.51 31.85 -34.77
N LEU A 1214 25.00 31.14 -33.77
CA LEU A 1214 25.73 30.08 -33.07
C LEU A 1214 25.98 28.88 -33.98
N LYS A 1215 27.25 28.44 -34.06
CA LYS A 1215 27.66 27.18 -34.69
C LYS A 1215 28.38 26.31 -33.67
N LEU A 1216 27.73 25.23 -33.24
CA LEU A 1216 28.35 24.25 -32.35
C LEU A 1216 29.26 23.30 -33.12
N SER A 1217 30.37 22.90 -32.50
CA SER A 1217 31.17 21.79 -33.02
C SER A 1217 30.40 20.47 -32.93
N ALA A 1218 30.80 19.46 -33.72
CA ALA A 1218 30.16 18.15 -33.68
C ALA A 1218 30.23 17.50 -32.28
N GLU A 1219 31.35 17.68 -31.57
CA GLU A 1219 31.49 17.19 -30.19
C GLU A 1219 30.58 17.93 -29.21
N ASP A 1220 30.46 19.26 -29.33
CA ASP A 1220 29.59 20.05 -28.46
C ASP A 1220 28.11 19.70 -28.65
N PHE A 1221 27.70 19.51 -29.90
CA PHE A 1221 26.36 19.04 -30.20
C PHE A 1221 26.13 17.63 -29.65
N ARG A 1222 27.14 16.73 -29.75
CA ARG A 1222 27.10 15.38 -29.17
C ARG A 1222 26.92 15.41 -27.65
N ARG A 1223 27.67 16.25 -26.93
CA ARG A 1223 27.57 16.38 -25.46
C ARG A 1223 26.18 16.78 -25.00
N LEU A 1224 25.55 17.76 -25.68
CA LEU A 1224 24.19 18.20 -25.37
C LEU A 1224 23.14 17.12 -25.67
N THR A 1225 23.25 16.47 -26.82
CA THR A 1225 22.31 15.41 -27.24
C THR A 1225 22.45 14.14 -26.39
N LEU A 1226 23.66 13.77 -25.98
CA LEU A 1226 23.89 12.64 -25.07
C LEU A 1226 23.25 12.88 -23.70
N TRP A 1227 23.34 14.10 -23.16
CA TRP A 1227 22.67 14.47 -21.91
C TRP A 1227 21.14 14.33 -22.02
N LEU A 1228 20.56 14.73 -23.16
CA LEU A 1228 19.12 14.58 -23.42
C LEU A 1228 18.71 13.11 -23.57
N ASP A 1229 19.52 12.29 -24.25
CA ASP A 1229 19.29 10.84 -24.37
C ASP A 1229 19.42 10.08 -23.04
N CYS A 1230 20.15 10.65 -22.08
CA CYS A 1230 20.29 10.14 -20.72
C CYS A 1230 19.27 10.77 -19.76
N VAL A 1231 18.07 11.11 -20.27
CA VAL A 1231 16.94 11.68 -19.51
C VAL A 1231 17.31 12.88 -18.63
N SER A 1232 18.25 13.70 -19.11
CA SER A 1232 18.58 14.99 -18.52
C SER A 1232 18.97 14.96 -17.04
N MET A 1233 19.69 13.92 -16.61
CA MET A 1233 20.27 13.83 -15.25
C MET A 1233 21.31 14.93 -14.96
N PHE A 1234 21.57 15.21 -13.69
CA PHE A 1234 22.67 16.09 -13.27
C PHE A 1234 23.87 15.32 -12.72
N TYR A 1235 23.64 14.40 -11.78
CA TYR A 1235 24.67 13.58 -11.13
C TYR A 1235 24.64 12.13 -11.60
N GLY A 1236 25.82 11.51 -11.60
CA GLY A 1236 26.00 10.08 -11.84
C GLY A 1236 26.36 9.29 -10.58
N VAL A 1237 26.00 9.79 -9.41
CA VAL A 1237 26.25 9.17 -8.09
C VAL A 1237 25.06 9.50 -7.17
N PHE A 1238 24.81 8.66 -6.17
CA PHE A 1238 23.73 8.88 -5.20
C PHE A 1238 24.23 9.49 -3.88
N GLU A 1239 25.52 9.31 -3.57
CA GLU A 1239 26.14 9.83 -2.36
C GLU A 1239 26.36 11.34 -2.44
N LYS A 1240 26.05 12.04 -1.35
CA LYS A 1240 26.20 13.49 -1.23
C LYS A 1240 27.64 13.94 -1.49
N GLU A 1241 28.62 13.25 -0.92
CA GLU A 1241 30.05 13.54 -1.02
C GLU A 1241 30.52 13.40 -2.47
N GLY A 1242 30.10 12.33 -3.15
CA GLY A 1242 30.36 12.14 -4.59
C GLY A 1242 29.73 13.25 -5.43
N GLY A 1243 28.51 13.67 -5.07
CA GLY A 1243 27.83 14.82 -5.64
C GLY A 1243 28.62 16.13 -5.53
N GLN A 1244 29.16 16.41 -4.34
CA GLN A 1244 29.99 17.60 -4.09
C GLN A 1244 31.28 17.58 -4.93
N VAL A 1245 31.90 16.41 -5.10
CA VAL A 1245 33.03 16.24 -6.01
C VAL A 1245 32.62 16.54 -7.45
N GLN A 1246 31.51 15.97 -7.94
CA GLN A 1246 31.02 16.22 -9.30
C GLN A 1246 30.64 17.70 -9.52
N LEU A 1247 30.09 18.40 -8.52
CA LEU A 1247 29.77 19.83 -8.60
C LEU A 1247 30.97 20.71 -8.92
N THR A 1248 32.18 20.30 -8.57
CA THR A 1248 33.41 21.06 -8.85
C THR A 1248 34.08 20.60 -10.15
N GLY A 1249 33.46 19.66 -10.89
CA GLY A 1249 34.03 19.05 -12.10
C GLY A 1249 34.92 17.83 -11.82
N GLY A 1250 35.02 17.39 -10.56
CA GLY A 1250 35.74 16.19 -10.16
C GLY A 1250 35.07 14.90 -10.65
N ILE A 1251 35.82 13.80 -10.59
CA ILE A 1251 35.33 12.45 -10.92
C ILE A 1251 34.93 11.76 -9.62
N ALA A 1252 33.71 11.21 -9.57
CA ALA A 1252 33.24 10.37 -8.47
C ALA A 1252 32.53 9.13 -9.04
N ARG A 1253 32.69 8.00 -8.35
CA ARG A 1253 32.00 6.73 -8.61
C ARG A 1253 31.17 6.35 -7.38
N PRO A 1254 30.02 5.67 -7.55
CA PRO A 1254 29.22 5.21 -6.42
C PRO A 1254 29.96 4.12 -5.64
N THR A 1255 29.55 3.94 -4.39
CA THR A 1255 30.02 2.84 -3.53
C THR A 1255 29.48 1.47 -3.97
N LEU A 1256 28.33 1.45 -4.66
CA LEU A 1256 27.75 0.28 -5.31
C LEU A 1256 27.71 0.52 -6.83
N GLU A 1257 28.48 -0.27 -7.58
CA GLU A 1257 28.52 -0.24 -9.06
C GLU A 1257 28.10 -1.60 -9.64
#